data_AF-A0A834FSE4-F1
#
_entry.id   AF-A0A834FSE4-F1
#
_cell.length_a   1.000
_cell.length_b   1.000
_cell.length_c   1.000
_cell.angle_alpha   90.00
_cell.angle_beta   90.00
_cell.angle_gamma   90.00
#
_symmetry.space_group_name_H-M   'P 1'
#
loop_
_entity.id
_entity.type
_entity.pdbx_description
1 polymer ?
#
loop_
_entity_poly.entity_id
_entity_poly.type
_entity_poly.pdbx_seq_one_letter_code
_entity_poly.pdbx_strand_id
1 'polypeptide(L)'
;MKLFVSEGNPHCLKVLAALELTAVKCDVQYVNHEDKVVQFLSHPALPALLLPSGQQLFSANAICRYLFEVSGQNCNDHCNQWLEWEVTVLQPALLRALRSAVLQGKGSDVSQILQSPLNFLDQSLLKGGKPYLTGEAISVADVVLWAALHPILSDSSFTLGEHPSVKTWFDQVAAVHSCQSAVQKVLQGKGLQAMKSYMQRQPAPPNSQCRDAQPCNNNPAESEERQHSVSEEECEAAALTWSKGLSSCPPTDKQHPILPQEGKRNVLVTSALPYVNNVPHLGNIIGCVLSADVFSRYGRLRGWNMLFVCGTDEYGTATENKAREEGLTPQQICDKYHAVHSSIYSWFQIDFDFFGRTTTEKQTEIAQNIFWRLHEHGYLVEDTVEQLRCEKCQRFLADRFVEGTCPHCSYPEARGDQCDKCGRLINAVELRDPQCKVCRQTPVIRSSKHLFLDLPKLESQLEQWLEKSTSTGDWTTNAKQITHSWIRDGLKPRCITRDLHWGTPVPHPDFKEKVFYVWFDAPIGYLSITANYTNEWEKWWKNPQQVELYNFMAKDNVPFHSVVFPCSLLGAQDNYTLVNHLVATEYLNYEDTKFSKSRGVGVFGDMAKDTGIPSDVWRFYLLYVRPEGQDSCFLLG
;
A
#
# COMPACT_ATOMS: atom_id res chain seq x y z
N MET A 1 -17.11 -17.48 -30.53
CA MET A 1 -16.65 -17.35 -29.12
C MET A 1 -16.43 -18.73 -28.56
N LYS A 2 -15.47 -18.89 -27.64
CA LYS A 2 -15.27 -20.15 -26.89
C LYS A 2 -15.39 -19.86 -25.40
N LEU A 3 -16.26 -20.57 -24.70
CA LEU A 3 -16.47 -20.46 -23.27
C LEU A 3 -15.87 -21.68 -22.57
N PHE A 4 -14.95 -21.44 -21.66
CA PHE A 4 -14.30 -22.47 -20.85
C PHE A 4 -14.96 -22.51 -19.47
N VAL A 5 -15.44 -23.69 -19.07
CA VAL A 5 -16.14 -23.93 -17.80
C VAL A 5 -15.62 -25.18 -17.12
N SER A 6 -15.86 -25.29 -15.81
CA SER A 6 -15.55 -26.47 -15.02
C SER A 6 -16.77 -26.91 -14.20
N GLU A 7 -16.93 -28.21 -14.03
CA GLU A 7 -17.96 -28.79 -13.15
C GLU A 7 -17.76 -28.34 -11.70
N GLY A 8 -18.82 -28.20 -10.90
CA GLY A 8 -18.71 -27.85 -9.49
C GLY A 8 -18.21 -26.43 -9.17
N ASN A 9 -17.94 -25.59 -10.17
CA ASN A 9 -17.60 -24.17 -9.97
C ASN A 9 -18.88 -23.30 -9.95
N PRO A 10 -19.22 -22.64 -8.82
CA PRO A 10 -20.42 -21.82 -8.70
C PRO A 10 -20.46 -20.65 -9.70
N HIS A 11 -19.32 -20.12 -10.12
CA HIS A 11 -19.27 -19.03 -11.10
C HIS A 11 -19.62 -19.50 -12.52
N CYS A 12 -19.39 -20.78 -12.84
CA CYS A 12 -19.80 -21.36 -14.12
C CYS A 12 -21.32 -21.48 -14.23
N LEU A 13 -22.04 -21.59 -13.10
CA LEU A 13 -23.51 -21.59 -13.08
C LEU A 13 -24.08 -20.28 -13.61
N LYS A 14 -23.51 -19.14 -13.18
CA LYS A 14 -23.90 -17.79 -13.65
C LYS A 14 -23.82 -17.71 -15.18
N VAL A 15 -22.66 -18.09 -15.72
CA VAL A 15 -22.36 -17.91 -17.14
C VAL A 15 -23.15 -18.88 -18.02
N LEU A 16 -23.33 -20.14 -17.60
CA LEU A 16 -24.13 -21.10 -18.36
C LEU A 16 -25.62 -20.72 -18.37
N ALA A 17 -26.16 -20.24 -17.25
CA ALA A 17 -27.53 -19.74 -17.19
C ALA A 17 -27.72 -18.53 -18.11
N ALA A 18 -26.78 -17.56 -18.10
CA ALA A 18 -26.82 -16.40 -18.98
C ALA A 18 -26.68 -16.79 -20.47
N LEU A 19 -25.80 -17.72 -20.80
CA LEU A 19 -25.60 -18.20 -22.17
C LEU A 19 -26.86 -18.86 -22.74
N GLU A 20 -27.51 -19.72 -21.96
CA GLU A 20 -28.73 -20.40 -22.38
C GLU A 20 -29.93 -19.47 -22.45
N LEU A 21 -30.02 -18.49 -21.55
CA LEU A 21 -31.12 -17.52 -21.56
C LEU A 21 -31.03 -16.56 -22.75
N THR A 22 -29.81 -16.13 -23.11
CA THR A 22 -29.56 -15.20 -24.22
C THR A 22 -29.55 -15.88 -25.59
N ALA A 23 -29.51 -17.22 -25.63
CA ALA A 23 -29.39 -18.04 -26.85
C ALA A 23 -28.20 -17.65 -27.77
N VAL A 24 -27.18 -17.02 -27.20
CA VAL A 24 -25.98 -16.60 -27.93
C VAL A 24 -25.16 -17.82 -28.34
N LYS A 25 -24.72 -17.88 -29.60
CA LYS A 25 -23.91 -18.99 -30.10
C LYS A 25 -22.49 -18.93 -29.52
N CYS A 26 -22.16 -19.85 -28.63
CA CYS A 26 -20.84 -20.02 -28.04
C CYS A 26 -20.44 -21.50 -27.99
N ASP A 27 -19.19 -21.81 -28.33
CA ASP A 27 -18.63 -23.16 -28.18
C ASP A 27 -18.20 -23.37 -26.71
N VAL A 28 -18.87 -24.28 -26.00
CA VAL A 28 -18.62 -24.52 -24.57
C VAL A 28 -17.66 -25.69 -24.39
N GLN A 29 -16.52 -25.42 -23.73
CA GLN A 29 -15.47 -26.40 -23.46
C GLN A 29 -15.37 -26.66 -21.95
N TYR A 30 -15.49 -27.92 -21.57
CA TYR A 30 -15.29 -28.35 -20.18
C TYR A 30 -13.82 -28.66 -19.96
N VAL A 31 -13.23 -27.98 -18.97
CA VAL A 31 -11.81 -28.08 -18.61
C VAL A 31 -11.67 -28.38 -17.11
N ASN A 32 -10.51 -28.90 -16.71
CA ASN A 32 -10.22 -29.10 -15.30
C ASN A 32 -9.99 -27.75 -14.60
N HIS A 33 -10.25 -27.70 -13.29
CA HIS A 33 -10.00 -26.49 -12.49
C HIS A 33 -8.52 -26.02 -12.50
N GLU A 34 -7.59 -26.91 -12.88
CA GLU A 34 -6.15 -26.64 -12.93
C GLU A 34 -5.68 -26.19 -14.32
N ASP A 35 -6.55 -26.28 -15.34
CA ASP A 35 -6.19 -25.95 -16.70
C ASP A 35 -6.04 -24.44 -16.87
N LYS A 36 -4.85 -24.03 -17.32
CA LYS A 36 -4.51 -22.62 -17.52
C LYS A 36 -5.01 -22.12 -18.87
N VAL A 37 -6.30 -21.80 -18.94
CA VAL A 37 -6.97 -21.27 -20.15
C VAL A 37 -6.56 -19.82 -20.46
N VAL A 38 -6.33 -19.02 -19.41
CA VAL A 38 -5.90 -17.62 -19.52
C VAL A 38 -4.40 -17.55 -19.25
N GLN A 39 -3.59 -17.52 -20.31
CA GLN A 39 -2.14 -17.76 -20.22
C GLN A 39 -1.38 -16.70 -19.41
N PHE A 40 -1.86 -15.46 -19.41
CA PHE A 40 -1.22 -14.33 -18.73
C PHE A 40 -1.53 -14.24 -17.22
N LEU A 41 -2.51 -14.98 -16.70
CA LEU A 41 -2.78 -15.04 -15.26
C LEU A 41 -1.79 -15.96 -14.56
N SER A 42 -1.47 -15.69 -13.30
CA SER A 42 -0.59 -16.58 -12.51
C SER A 42 -1.32 -17.85 -12.03
N HIS A 43 -2.64 -17.79 -11.88
CA HIS A 43 -3.49 -18.89 -11.44
C HIS A 43 -4.59 -19.21 -12.47
N PRO A 44 -5.11 -20.45 -12.52
CA PRO A 44 -6.26 -20.81 -13.34
C PRO A 44 -7.49 -19.97 -12.96
N ALA A 45 -8.14 -19.35 -13.96
CA ALA A 45 -9.36 -18.59 -13.77
C ALA A 45 -10.48 -19.18 -14.66
N LEU A 46 -11.56 -19.62 -14.03
CA LEU A 46 -12.75 -20.14 -14.69
C LEU A 46 -14.00 -19.57 -14.00
N PRO A 47 -15.04 -19.20 -14.75
CA PRO A 47 -15.19 -19.33 -16.21
C PRO A 47 -14.35 -18.31 -17.00
N ALA A 48 -14.01 -18.65 -18.24
CA ALA A 48 -13.32 -17.74 -19.15
C ALA A 48 -13.94 -17.76 -20.55
N LEU A 49 -14.15 -16.60 -21.18
CA LEU A 49 -14.69 -16.44 -22.53
C LEU A 49 -13.63 -15.87 -23.46
N LEU A 50 -13.27 -16.63 -24.51
CA LEU A 50 -12.43 -16.16 -25.60
C LEU A 50 -13.28 -15.55 -26.72
N LEU A 51 -13.07 -14.27 -26.96
CA LEU A 51 -13.74 -13.49 -28.00
C LEU A 51 -13.07 -13.71 -29.37
N PRO A 52 -13.79 -13.45 -30.49
CA PRO A 52 -13.22 -13.55 -31.84
C PRO A 52 -12.02 -12.61 -32.07
N SER A 53 -11.93 -11.50 -31.32
CA SER A 53 -10.82 -10.55 -31.35
C SER A 53 -9.52 -11.10 -30.74
N GLY A 54 -9.55 -12.26 -30.08
CA GLY A 54 -8.45 -12.80 -29.29
C GLY A 54 -8.42 -12.31 -27.83
N GLN A 55 -9.28 -11.37 -27.45
CA GLN A 55 -9.44 -10.93 -26.06
C GLN A 55 -10.13 -12.02 -25.21
N GLN A 56 -9.78 -12.08 -23.92
CA GLN A 56 -10.35 -13.03 -22.97
C GLN A 56 -11.04 -12.28 -21.83
N LEU A 57 -12.30 -12.63 -21.53
CA LEU A 57 -13.01 -12.21 -20.32
C LEU A 57 -12.96 -13.36 -19.31
N PHE A 58 -12.64 -13.08 -18.05
CA PHE A 58 -12.49 -14.10 -17.01
C PHE A 58 -13.23 -13.76 -15.71
N SER A 59 -14.03 -12.69 -15.72
CA SER A 59 -15.01 -12.36 -14.67
C SER A 59 -16.38 -12.90 -15.08
N ALA A 60 -17.01 -13.68 -14.21
CA ALA A 60 -18.33 -14.25 -14.49
C ALA A 60 -19.38 -13.16 -14.77
N ASN A 61 -19.38 -12.07 -14.01
CA ASN A 61 -20.35 -10.98 -14.19
C ASN A 61 -20.09 -10.22 -15.51
N ALA A 62 -18.82 -9.99 -15.86
CA ALA A 62 -18.45 -9.39 -17.15
C ALA A 62 -18.86 -10.28 -18.34
N ILE A 63 -18.66 -11.59 -18.23
CA ILE A 63 -19.10 -12.55 -19.25
C ILE A 63 -20.62 -12.53 -19.38
N CYS A 64 -21.37 -12.61 -18.27
CA CYS A 64 -22.83 -12.56 -18.30
C CYS A 64 -23.33 -11.27 -18.94
N ARG A 65 -22.78 -10.12 -18.56
CA ARG A 65 -23.14 -8.82 -19.14
C ARG A 65 -22.87 -8.78 -20.64
N TYR A 66 -21.70 -9.25 -21.07
CA TYR A 66 -21.35 -9.32 -22.49
C TYR A 66 -22.33 -10.20 -23.29
N LEU A 67 -22.74 -11.35 -22.75
CA LEU A 67 -23.72 -12.23 -23.41
C LEU A 67 -25.09 -11.54 -23.58
N PHE A 68 -25.56 -10.82 -22.57
CA PHE A 68 -26.81 -10.06 -22.65
C PHE A 68 -26.72 -8.91 -23.66
N GLU A 69 -25.62 -8.16 -23.66
CA GLU A 69 -25.36 -7.09 -24.64
C GLU A 69 -25.35 -7.63 -26.08
N VAL A 70 -24.71 -8.79 -26.31
CA VAL A 70 -24.70 -9.46 -27.63
C VAL A 70 -26.11 -9.90 -28.07
N SER A 71 -26.99 -10.26 -27.13
CA SER A 71 -28.41 -10.57 -27.42
C SER A 71 -29.30 -9.33 -27.61
N GLY A 72 -28.75 -8.12 -27.48
CA GLY A 72 -29.50 -6.86 -27.62
C GLY A 72 -30.22 -6.40 -26.35
N GLN A 73 -29.90 -6.99 -25.19
CA GLN A 73 -30.42 -6.58 -23.88
C GLN A 73 -29.34 -5.80 -23.13
N ASN A 74 -29.39 -4.47 -23.20
CA ASN A 74 -28.41 -3.61 -22.53
C ASN A 74 -28.69 -3.51 -21.01
N CYS A 75 -27.64 -3.59 -20.21
CA CYS A 75 -27.70 -3.39 -18.76
C CYS A 75 -27.76 -1.88 -18.46
N ASN A 76 -28.77 -1.44 -17.70
CA ASN A 76 -28.91 -0.06 -17.23
C ASN A 76 -28.09 0.18 -15.95
N ASP A 77 -28.02 1.43 -15.48
CA ASP A 77 -27.25 1.78 -14.27
C ASP A 77 -27.70 1.00 -13.03
N HIS A 78 -29.00 0.75 -12.91
CA HIS A 78 -29.54 -0.04 -11.79
C HIS A 78 -29.09 -1.50 -11.85
N CYS A 79 -29.02 -2.09 -13.04
CA CYS A 79 -28.45 -3.41 -13.27
C CYS A 79 -26.95 -3.44 -12.89
N ASN A 80 -26.18 -2.40 -13.22
CA ASN A 80 -24.76 -2.31 -12.82
C ASN A 80 -24.59 -2.24 -11.29
N GLN A 81 -25.45 -1.48 -10.59
CA GLN A 81 -25.45 -1.41 -9.11
C GLN A 81 -25.63 -2.80 -8.49
N TRP A 82 -26.53 -3.63 -9.04
CA TRP A 82 -26.73 -5.00 -8.55
C TRP A 82 -25.54 -5.91 -8.83
N LEU A 83 -24.92 -5.79 -10.00
CA LEU A 83 -23.71 -6.57 -10.33
C LEU A 83 -22.52 -6.18 -9.43
N GLU A 84 -22.38 -4.89 -9.10
CA GLU A 84 -21.36 -4.39 -8.18
C GLU A 84 -21.64 -4.83 -6.74
N TRP A 85 -22.88 -4.72 -6.26
CA TRP A 85 -23.30 -5.18 -4.94
C TRP A 85 -23.07 -6.69 -4.78
N GLU A 86 -23.32 -7.48 -5.83
CA GLU A 86 -23.08 -8.91 -5.78
C GLU A 86 -21.60 -9.24 -5.56
N VAL A 87 -20.69 -8.55 -6.24
CA VAL A 87 -19.24 -8.78 -6.11
C VAL A 87 -18.70 -8.28 -4.77
N THR A 88 -19.16 -7.10 -4.32
CA THR A 88 -18.60 -6.42 -3.15
C THR A 88 -19.20 -6.88 -1.82
N VAL A 89 -20.47 -7.31 -1.82
CA VAL A 89 -21.21 -7.65 -0.60
C VAL A 89 -21.61 -9.13 -0.57
N LEU A 90 -22.31 -9.62 -1.61
CA LEU A 90 -22.91 -10.95 -1.57
C LEU A 90 -21.87 -12.06 -1.73
N GLN A 91 -20.95 -11.94 -2.69
CA GLN A 91 -19.95 -12.96 -3.02
C GLN A 91 -19.01 -13.27 -1.83
N PRO A 92 -18.47 -12.29 -1.08
CA PRO A 92 -17.68 -12.57 0.13
C PRO A 92 -18.49 -13.28 1.23
N ALA A 93 -19.78 -12.96 1.39
CA ALA A 93 -20.66 -13.64 2.33
C ALA A 93 -20.94 -15.08 1.89
N LEU A 94 -21.23 -15.29 0.60
CA LEU A 94 -21.45 -16.60 0.01
C LEU A 94 -20.23 -17.51 0.10
N LEU A 95 -19.02 -16.99 -0.14
CA LEU A 95 -17.80 -17.79 -0.03
C LEU A 95 -17.59 -18.31 1.40
N ARG A 96 -17.85 -17.47 2.42
CA ARG A 96 -17.80 -17.89 3.83
C ARG A 96 -18.88 -18.93 4.15
N ALA A 97 -20.10 -18.69 3.69
CA ALA A 97 -21.23 -19.59 3.89
C ALA A 97 -21.00 -20.97 3.24
N LEU A 98 -20.58 -21.00 1.97
CA LEU A 98 -20.23 -22.22 1.24
C LEU A 98 -19.08 -22.97 1.92
N ARG A 99 -18.06 -22.27 2.42
CA ARG A 99 -16.97 -22.92 3.14
C ARG A 99 -17.46 -23.57 4.44
N SER A 100 -18.32 -22.89 5.20
CA SER A 100 -18.93 -23.42 6.42
C SER A 100 -19.78 -24.66 6.12
N ALA A 101 -20.63 -24.59 5.09
CA ALA A 101 -21.53 -25.68 4.72
C ALA A 101 -20.79 -26.88 4.10
N VAL A 102 -19.90 -26.63 3.12
CA VAL A 102 -19.28 -27.69 2.29
C VAL A 102 -18.06 -28.32 2.96
N LEU A 103 -17.20 -27.52 3.62
CA LEU A 103 -15.95 -28.02 4.19
C LEU A 103 -16.03 -28.31 5.69
N GLN A 104 -16.81 -27.53 6.44
CA GLN A 104 -16.86 -27.62 7.91
C GLN A 104 -18.10 -28.35 8.43
N GLY A 105 -19.11 -28.59 7.59
CA GLY A 105 -20.37 -29.22 8.00
C GLY A 105 -21.19 -28.37 8.99
N LYS A 106 -20.88 -27.08 9.11
CA LYS A 106 -21.55 -26.14 10.03
C LYS A 106 -22.62 -25.35 9.28
N GLY A 107 -23.70 -26.06 8.91
CA GLY A 107 -24.83 -25.46 8.20
C GLY A 107 -25.59 -24.39 9.00
N SER A 108 -25.55 -24.46 10.33
CA SER A 108 -26.19 -23.48 11.24
C SER A 108 -25.69 -22.06 11.06
N ASP A 109 -24.41 -21.90 10.72
CA ASP A 109 -23.74 -20.60 10.67
C ASP A 109 -24.07 -19.86 9.36
N VAL A 110 -24.57 -20.57 8.35
CA VAL A 110 -24.94 -20.03 7.03
C VAL A 110 -26.03 -18.97 7.16
N SER A 111 -27.06 -19.22 7.98
CA SER A 111 -28.16 -18.28 8.20
C SER A 111 -27.70 -16.97 8.82
N GLN A 112 -26.75 -17.03 9.76
CA GLN A 112 -26.19 -15.82 10.37
C GLN A 112 -25.32 -15.04 9.38
N ILE A 113 -24.51 -15.74 8.56
CA ILE A 113 -23.62 -15.10 7.58
C ILE A 113 -24.43 -14.37 6.49
N LEU A 114 -25.52 -14.97 6.03
CA LEU A 114 -26.33 -14.44 4.92
C LEU A 114 -27.48 -13.54 5.35
N GLN A 115 -27.73 -13.38 6.64
CA GLN A 115 -28.87 -12.61 7.15
C GLN A 115 -28.88 -11.16 6.61
N SER A 116 -27.76 -10.44 6.71
CA SER A 116 -27.67 -9.04 6.26
C SER A 116 -27.84 -8.90 4.74
N PRO A 117 -27.13 -9.66 3.88
CA PRO A 117 -27.36 -9.63 2.44
C PRO A 117 -28.79 -10.00 2.02
N LEU A 118 -29.39 -11.03 2.66
CA LEU A 118 -30.76 -11.45 2.35
C LEU A 118 -31.80 -10.41 2.79
N ASN A 119 -31.61 -9.75 3.95
CA ASN A 119 -32.46 -8.63 4.39
C ASN A 119 -32.45 -7.49 3.36
N PHE A 120 -31.27 -7.12 2.85
CA PHE A 120 -31.14 -6.05 1.86
C PHE A 120 -31.82 -6.43 0.54
N LEU A 121 -31.63 -7.66 0.07
CA LEU A 121 -32.26 -8.16 -1.14
C LEU A 121 -33.79 -8.20 -1.01
N ASP A 122 -34.30 -8.68 0.13
CA ASP A 122 -35.75 -8.75 0.39
C ASP A 122 -36.39 -7.37 0.43
N GLN A 123 -35.78 -6.43 1.14
CA GLN A 123 -36.25 -5.04 1.18
C GLN A 123 -36.23 -4.37 -0.19
N SER A 124 -35.23 -4.67 -1.02
CA SER A 124 -35.12 -4.09 -2.35
C SER A 124 -36.19 -4.64 -3.31
N LEU A 125 -36.46 -5.94 -3.23
CA LEU A 125 -37.57 -6.57 -3.97
C LEU A 125 -38.93 -6.07 -3.49
N LEU A 126 -39.12 -5.89 -2.18
CA LEU A 126 -40.34 -5.30 -1.59
C LEU A 126 -40.58 -3.87 -2.08
N LYS A 127 -39.56 -3.00 -2.03
CA LYS A 127 -39.66 -1.60 -2.46
C LYS A 127 -39.89 -1.46 -3.96
N GLY A 128 -39.34 -2.37 -4.76
CA GLY A 128 -39.42 -2.33 -6.22
C GLY A 128 -40.82 -2.60 -6.76
N GLY A 129 -41.62 -3.43 -6.10
CA GLY A 129 -42.98 -3.80 -6.52
C GLY A 129 -43.05 -4.53 -7.88
N LYS A 130 -41.92 -4.97 -8.42
CA LYS A 130 -41.74 -5.61 -9.71
C LYS A 130 -41.37 -7.09 -9.53
N PRO A 131 -41.66 -7.97 -10.51
CA PRO A 131 -41.34 -9.40 -10.40
C PRO A 131 -39.82 -9.68 -10.41
N TYR A 132 -39.00 -8.79 -10.99
CA TYR A 132 -37.55 -8.94 -11.10
C TYR A 132 -36.81 -7.69 -10.61
N LEU A 133 -35.50 -7.83 -10.33
CA LEU A 133 -34.68 -6.80 -9.68
C LEU A 133 -34.67 -5.48 -10.43
N THR A 134 -34.70 -5.52 -11.76
CA THR A 134 -34.58 -4.31 -12.58
C THR A 134 -35.85 -3.97 -13.36
N GLY A 135 -36.90 -4.78 -13.32
CA GLY A 135 -38.00 -4.66 -14.29
C GLY A 135 -39.06 -5.76 -14.25
N GLU A 136 -39.86 -5.79 -15.31
CA GLU A 136 -40.88 -6.82 -15.60
C GLU A 136 -40.31 -8.07 -16.28
N ALA A 137 -39.05 -8.01 -16.73
CA ALA A 137 -38.35 -9.11 -17.39
C ALA A 137 -37.04 -9.45 -16.67
N ILE A 138 -36.63 -10.71 -16.79
CA ILE A 138 -35.38 -11.22 -16.23
C ILE A 138 -34.20 -10.46 -16.83
N SER A 139 -33.39 -9.87 -15.97
CA SER A 139 -32.15 -9.20 -16.34
C SER A 139 -30.91 -10.04 -16.04
N VAL A 140 -29.75 -9.55 -16.48
CA VAL A 140 -28.46 -10.15 -16.11
C VAL A 140 -28.24 -10.13 -14.59
N ALA A 141 -28.74 -9.11 -13.88
CA ALA A 141 -28.65 -9.03 -12.43
C ALA A 141 -29.43 -10.18 -11.77
N ASP A 142 -30.64 -10.45 -12.25
CA ASP A 142 -31.46 -11.57 -11.74
C ASP A 142 -30.74 -12.91 -11.89
N VAL A 143 -30.20 -13.19 -13.09
CA VAL A 143 -29.47 -14.44 -13.36
C VAL A 143 -28.22 -14.57 -12.49
N VAL A 144 -27.45 -13.49 -12.35
CA VAL A 144 -26.19 -13.49 -11.58
C VAL A 144 -26.45 -13.72 -10.10
N LEU A 145 -27.38 -12.96 -9.49
CA LEU A 145 -27.70 -13.10 -8.07
C LEU A 145 -28.37 -14.44 -7.77
N TRP A 146 -29.31 -14.88 -8.62
CA TRP A 146 -29.96 -16.17 -8.46
C TRP A 146 -28.95 -17.32 -8.51
N ALA A 147 -28.06 -17.33 -9.52
CA ALA A 147 -27.05 -18.38 -9.66
C ALA A 147 -26.05 -18.37 -8.50
N ALA A 148 -25.73 -17.21 -7.93
CA ALA A 148 -24.88 -17.10 -6.75
C ALA A 148 -25.54 -17.70 -5.50
N LEU A 149 -26.84 -17.45 -5.30
CA LEU A 149 -27.61 -17.93 -4.15
C LEU A 149 -28.06 -19.39 -4.27
N HIS A 150 -28.26 -19.88 -5.49
CA HIS A 150 -28.86 -21.18 -5.76
C HIS A 150 -28.23 -22.35 -4.98
N PRO A 151 -26.89 -22.50 -4.90
CA PRO A 151 -26.28 -23.62 -4.20
C PRO A 151 -26.67 -23.72 -2.72
N ILE A 152 -26.96 -22.58 -2.08
CA ILE A 152 -27.32 -22.52 -0.66
C ILE A 152 -28.83 -22.61 -0.49
N LEU A 153 -29.60 -21.81 -1.26
CA LEU A 153 -31.06 -21.75 -1.11
C LEU A 153 -31.79 -23.01 -1.57
N SER A 154 -31.16 -23.83 -2.43
CA SER A 154 -31.69 -25.13 -2.84
C SER A 154 -31.29 -26.29 -1.92
N ASP A 155 -30.44 -26.06 -0.91
CA ASP A 155 -29.99 -27.10 0.00
C ASP A 155 -31.01 -27.32 1.14
N SER A 156 -31.39 -28.57 1.38
CA SER A 156 -32.38 -28.93 2.40
C SER A 156 -31.97 -28.58 3.84
N SER A 157 -30.67 -28.37 4.10
CA SER A 157 -30.18 -28.01 5.44
C SER A 157 -30.35 -26.52 5.75
N PHE A 158 -30.65 -25.69 4.74
CA PHE A 158 -30.86 -24.26 4.89
C PHE A 158 -32.35 -23.92 4.83
N THR A 159 -32.86 -23.26 5.87
CA THR A 159 -34.19 -22.66 5.86
C THR A 159 -34.07 -21.16 5.65
N LEU A 160 -34.53 -20.68 4.49
CA LEU A 160 -34.70 -19.25 4.25
C LEU A 160 -35.65 -18.69 5.33
N GLY A 161 -35.20 -17.67 6.05
CA GLY A 161 -35.95 -17.05 7.17
C GLY A 161 -37.18 -16.28 6.71
N GLU A 162 -37.56 -15.22 7.43
CA GLU A 162 -38.66 -14.32 7.06
C GLU A 162 -38.30 -13.40 5.87
N HIS A 163 -38.01 -13.98 4.71
CA HIS A 163 -37.69 -13.28 3.45
C HIS A 163 -38.66 -13.72 2.33
N PRO A 164 -39.94 -13.33 2.41
CA PRO A 164 -40.97 -13.81 1.48
C PRO A 164 -40.72 -13.35 0.04
N SER A 165 -40.18 -12.15 -0.14
CA SER A 165 -39.95 -11.57 -1.47
C SER A 165 -38.77 -12.23 -2.16
N VAL A 166 -37.68 -12.48 -1.41
CA VAL A 166 -36.55 -13.28 -1.91
C VAL A 166 -37.02 -14.66 -2.32
N LYS A 167 -37.87 -15.31 -1.51
CA LYS A 167 -38.39 -16.64 -1.84
C LYS A 167 -39.17 -16.64 -3.16
N THR A 168 -40.14 -15.72 -3.29
CA THR A 168 -40.96 -15.62 -4.51
C THR A 168 -40.12 -15.32 -5.75
N TRP A 169 -39.21 -14.35 -5.66
CA TRP A 169 -38.28 -14.01 -6.75
C TRP A 169 -37.37 -15.19 -7.11
N PHE A 170 -36.79 -15.86 -6.10
CA PHE A 170 -35.89 -16.99 -6.31
C PHE A 170 -36.58 -18.15 -7.01
N ASP A 171 -37.79 -18.52 -6.57
CA ASP A 171 -38.59 -19.59 -7.17
C ASP A 171 -38.99 -19.25 -8.62
N GLN A 172 -39.30 -17.98 -8.90
CA GLN A 172 -39.61 -17.51 -10.26
C GLN A 172 -38.42 -17.65 -11.21
N VAL A 173 -37.23 -17.20 -10.81
CA VAL A 173 -36.01 -17.34 -11.64
C VAL A 173 -35.59 -18.82 -11.75
N ALA A 174 -35.75 -19.61 -10.69
CA ALA A 174 -35.46 -21.04 -10.69
C ALA A 174 -36.38 -21.87 -11.62
N ALA A 175 -37.59 -21.38 -11.89
CA ALA A 175 -38.54 -22.03 -12.80
C ALA A 175 -38.14 -21.92 -14.29
N VAL A 176 -37.19 -21.06 -14.62
CA VAL A 176 -36.74 -20.82 -16.00
C VAL A 176 -35.93 -22.00 -16.52
N HIS A 177 -36.29 -22.53 -17.70
CA HIS A 177 -35.64 -23.71 -18.29
C HIS A 177 -34.11 -23.55 -18.42
N SER A 178 -33.63 -22.38 -18.86
CA SER A 178 -32.19 -22.08 -18.98
C SER A 178 -31.45 -22.16 -17.65
N CYS A 179 -32.11 -21.75 -16.55
CA CYS A 179 -31.58 -21.83 -15.20
C CYS A 179 -31.50 -23.30 -14.71
N GLN A 180 -32.56 -24.07 -14.93
CA GLN A 180 -32.62 -25.50 -14.57
C GLN A 180 -31.57 -26.34 -15.30
N SER A 181 -31.41 -26.10 -16.61
CA SER A 181 -30.40 -26.78 -17.44
C SER A 181 -28.97 -26.44 -16.98
N ALA A 182 -28.68 -25.17 -16.65
CA ALA A 182 -27.39 -24.77 -16.12
C ALA A 182 -27.07 -25.43 -14.75
N VAL A 183 -28.07 -25.55 -13.87
CA VAL A 183 -27.93 -26.26 -12.59
C VAL A 183 -27.56 -27.73 -12.80
N GLN A 184 -28.23 -28.41 -13.72
CA GLN A 184 -27.92 -29.81 -14.04
C GLN A 184 -26.49 -29.96 -14.59
N LYS A 185 -26.05 -29.03 -15.46
CA LYS A 185 -24.71 -29.05 -16.04
C LYS A 185 -23.58 -28.80 -15.03
N VAL A 186 -23.81 -27.96 -14.02
CA VAL A 186 -22.76 -27.59 -13.04
C VAL A 186 -22.80 -28.44 -11.78
N LEU A 187 -24.00 -28.75 -11.27
CA LEU A 187 -24.17 -29.45 -9.99
C LEU A 187 -24.48 -30.94 -10.15
N GLN A 188 -24.90 -31.41 -11.33
CA GLN A 188 -25.16 -32.83 -11.63
C GLN A 188 -26.05 -33.55 -10.60
N GLY A 189 -27.01 -32.84 -9.98
CA GLY A 189 -27.85 -33.39 -8.92
C GLY A 189 -27.14 -33.68 -7.59
N LYS A 190 -25.86 -33.31 -7.43
CA LYS A 190 -25.06 -33.52 -6.20
C LYS A 190 -25.14 -32.35 -5.22
N GLY A 191 -25.90 -31.29 -5.54
CA GLY A 191 -26.08 -30.10 -4.67
C GLY A 191 -24.76 -29.48 -4.21
N LEU A 192 -24.67 -29.12 -2.93
CA LEU A 192 -23.46 -28.56 -2.32
C LEU A 192 -22.22 -29.47 -2.43
N GLN A 193 -22.39 -30.79 -2.52
CA GLN A 193 -21.26 -31.72 -2.62
C GLN A 193 -20.54 -31.62 -3.97
N ALA A 194 -21.21 -31.16 -5.03
CA ALA A 194 -20.57 -30.87 -6.32
C ALA A 194 -19.44 -29.82 -6.17
N MET A 195 -19.57 -28.92 -5.20
CA MET A 195 -18.67 -27.78 -5.02
C MET A 195 -17.46 -28.09 -4.14
N LYS A 196 -17.38 -29.28 -3.55
CA LYS A 196 -16.32 -29.64 -2.59
C LYS A 196 -14.92 -29.51 -3.19
N SER A 197 -14.74 -30.02 -4.41
CA SER A 197 -13.46 -29.97 -5.14
C SER A 197 -13.03 -28.53 -5.47
N TYR A 198 -13.99 -27.67 -5.80
CA TYR A 198 -13.74 -26.25 -6.02
C TYR A 198 -13.41 -25.52 -4.71
N MET A 199 -14.20 -25.72 -3.65
CA MET A 199 -14.03 -25.08 -2.35
C MET A 199 -12.71 -25.44 -1.64
N GLN A 200 -12.25 -26.68 -1.77
CA GLN A 200 -10.96 -27.11 -1.20
C GLN A 200 -9.76 -26.36 -1.79
N ARG A 201 -9.90 -25.86 -3.02
CA ARG A 201 -8.85 -25.12 -3.73
C ARG A 201 -8.92 -23.62 -3.51
N GLN A 202 -10.01 -23.10 -2.92
CA GLN A 202 -10.15 -21.69 -2.63
C GLN A 202 -9.34 -21.30 -1.38
N PRO A 203 -8.62 -20.17 -1.40
CA PRO A 203 -7.84 -19.71 -0.26
C PRO A 203 -8.72 -19.58 0.98
N ALA A 204 -8.13 -19.87 2.15
CA ALA A 204 -8.83 -19.65 3.41
C ALA A 204 -9.20 -18.17 3.52
N PRO A 205 -10.47 -17.82 3.81
CA PRO A 205 -10.78 -16.45 4.15
C PRO A 205 -9.89 -16.08 5.35
N PRO A 206 -9.29 -14.88 5.35
CA PRO A 206 -8.47 -14.45 6.48
C PRO A 206 -9.27 -14.65 7.76
N ASN A 207 -8.61 -15.21 8.78
CA ASN A 207 -9.20 -15.47 10.08
C ASN A 207 -9.38 -14.13 10.82
N SER A 208 -10.29 -13.30 10.31
CA SER A 208 -10.74 -12.14 11.03
C SER A 208 -11.75 -12.63 12.06
N GLN A 209 -11.30 -12.75 13.31
CA GLN A 209 -12.02 -12.00 14.33
C GLN A 209 -11.94 -10.54 13.88
N CYS A 210 -12.83 -10.19 12.95
CA CYS A 210 -13.36 -8.85 12.89
C CYS A 210 -13.95 -8.73 14.29
N ARG A 211 -13.22 -8.13 15.24
CA ARG A 211 -13.89 -7.26 16.20
C ARG A 211 -14.88 -6.53 15.34
N ASP A 212 -16.16 -6.72 15.64
CA ASP A 212 -17.26 -6.04 14.98
C ASP A 212 -16.67 -4.78 14.41
N ALA A 213 -16.57 -4.71 13.07
CA ALA A 213 -16.44 -3.42 12.44
C ALA A 213 -17.57 -2.69 13.14
N GLN A 214 -17.23 -1.77 14.06
CA GLN A 214 -18.22 -0.88 14.61
C GLN A 214 -18.87 -0.39 13.33
N PRO A 215 -20.14 -0.74 13.09
CA PRO A 215 -20.84 -0.09 12.02
C PRO A 215 -20.59 1.38 12.34
N CYS A 216 -20.20 2.19 11.37
CA CYS A 216 -20.57 3.60 11.49
C CYS A 216 -22.02 3.58 11.99
N ASN A 217 -22.23 4.03 13.22
CA ASN A 217 -23.43 3.74 14.02
C ASN A 217 -24.68 4.00 13.18
N ASN A 218 -25.17 2.95 12.53
CA ASN A 218 -26.38 2.95 11.73
C ASN A 218 -27.15 1.75 12.24
N ASN A 219 -27.68 1.90 13.45
CA ASN A 219 -28.89 1.18 13.84
C ASN A 219 -29.95 1.45 12.75
N PRO A 220 -30.58 0.43 12.16
CA PRO A 220 -31.75 0.61 11.30
C PRO A 220 -33.05 0.81 12.09
N ALA A 221 -32.96 1.05 13.39
CA ALA A 221 -34.01 1.66 14.18
C ALA A 221 -33.55 3.09 14.47
N GLU A 222 -34.20 4.08 13.85
CA GLU A 222 -33.82 5.50 13.76
C GLU A 222 -32.70 5.86 12.76
N SER A 223 -32.77 5.29 11.55
CA SER A 223 -32.53 6.12 10.38
C SER A 223 -33.83 6.16 9.59
N GLU A 224 -34.73 7.04 10.05
CA GLU A 224 -35.48 7.82 9.08
C GLU A 224 -34.48 8.23 8.00
N GLU A 225 -34.85 8.09 6.73
CA GLU A 225 -34.29 8.95 5.71
C GLU A 225 -34.46 10.38 6.24
N ARG A 226 -33.48 10.89 7.00
CA ARG A 226 -33.20 12.31 7.01
C ARG A 226 -32.80 12.54 5.57
N GLN A 227 -33.80 12.79 4.71
CA GLN A 227 -33.69 13.86 3.76
C GLN A 227 -32.85 14.91 4.47
N HIS A 228 -31.58 15.03 4.08
CA HIS A 228 -30.79 16.16 4.50
C HIS A 228 -31.52 17.33 3.87
N SER A 229 -32.49 17.87 4.60
CA SER A 229 -33.21 19.06 4.21
C SER A 229 -32.18 20.16 4.32
N VAL A 230 -31.52 20.42 3.20
CA VAL A 230 -30.67 21.59 3.06
C VAL A 230 -31.55 22.78 3.42
N SER A 231 -31.10 23.59 4.36
CA SER A 231 -31.88 24.75 4.78
C SER A 231 -32.11 25.67 3.58
N GLU A 232 -33.21 26.42 3.60
CA GLU A 232 -33.50 27.42 2.57
C GLU A 232 -32.35 28.45 2.49
N GLU A 233 -31.78 28.81 3.65
CA GLU A 233 -30.59 29.66 3.75
C GLU A 233 -29.35 29.07 3.06
N GLU A 234 -29.06 27.77 3.22
CA GLU A 234 -27.96 27.10 2.52
C GLU A 234 -28.20 27.01 1.01
N CYS A 235 -29.44 26.73 0.59
CA CYS A 235 -29.84 26.70 -0.82
C CYS A 235 -29.68 28.09 -1.46
N GLU A 236 -30.17 29.13 -0.79
CA GLU A 236 -30.05 30.52 -1.22
C GLU A 236 -28.58 30.96 -1.28
N ALA A 237 -27.77 30.63 -0.26
CA ALA A 237 -26.35 30.96 -0.25
C ALA A 237 -25.58 30.26 -1.38
N ALA A 238 -25.88 28.98 -1.66
CA ALA A 238 -25.30 28.23 -2.76
C ALA A 238 -25.74 28.80 -4.12
N ALA A 239 -27.03 29.09 -4.30
CA ALA A 239 -27.56 29.69 -5.53
C ALA A 239 -27.02 31.12 -5.77
N LEU A 240 -26.89 31.92 -4.71
CA LEU A 240 -26.28 33.24 -4.77
C LEU A 240 -24.79 33.16 -5.14
N THR A 241 -24.07 32.17 -4.62
CA THR A 241 -22.65 31.97 -4.97
C THR A 241 -22.49 31.47 -6.39
N TRP A 242 -23.34 30.53 -6.83
CA TRP A 242 -23.34 30.01 -8.19
C TRP A 242 -23.72 31.08 -9.22
N SER A 243 -24.71 31.92 -8.92
CA SER A 243 -25.15 33.01 -9.81
C SER A 243 -24.14 34.15 -9.97
N LYS A 244 -23.19 34.33 -9.02
CA LYS A 244 -22.05 35.24 -9.19
C LYS A 244 -21.11 34.82 -10.34
N GLY A 245 -21.22 33.58 -10.81
CA GLY A 245 -20.38 33.02 -11.87
C GLY A 245 -18.93 32.80 -11.43
N LEU A 246 -18.10 32.31 -12.37
CA LEU A 246 -16.67 32.17 -12.14
C LEU A 246 -16.03 33.56 -12.19
N SER A 247 -15.66 34.12 -11.04
CA SER A 247 -14.64 35.17 -11.02
C SER A 247 -13.36 34.58 -11.61
N SER A 248 -12.70 35.30 -12.52
CA SER A 248 -11.46 34.83 -13.14
C SER A 248 -10.42 34.56 -12.06
N CYS A 249 -10.24 33.30 -11.68
CA CYS A 249 -9.06 32.90 -10.93
C CYS A 249 -7.87 33.17 -11.86
N PRO A 250 -6.94 34.08 -11.49
CA PRO A 250 -5.77 34.30 -12.31
C PRO A 250 -5.02 32.96 -12.43
N PRO A 251 -4.58 32.57 -13.63
CA PRO A 251 -3.69 31.43 -13.77
C PRO A 251 -2.43 31.73 -12.96
N THR A 252 -2.19 30.94 -11.91
CA THR A 252 -0.96 31.05 -11.14
C THR A 252 0.13 30.31 -11.90
N ASP A 253 0.79 31.00 -12.83
CA ASP A 253 2.01 30.47 -13.45
C ASP A 253 3.06 30.23 -12.36
N LYS A 254 3.57 28.99 -12.29
CA LYS A 254 4.61 28.62 -11.33
C LYS A 254 5.92 29.34 -11.70
N GLN A 255 6.25 30.39 -10.98
CA GLN A 255 7.57 31.01 -11.09
C GLN A 255 8.54 30.30 -10.17
N HIS A 256 9.57 29.68 -10.77
CA HIS A 256 10.66 29.07 -10.03
C HIS A 256 11.84 30.07 -9.90
N PRO A 257 12.54 30.10 -8.76
CA PRO A 257 12.29 29.31 -7.56
C PRO A 257 11.09 29.86 -6.75
N ILE A 258 10.26 28.94 -6.26
CA ILE A 258 9.15 29.23 -5.35
C ILE A 258 9.73 29.51 -3.96
N LEU A 259 9.46 30.69 -3.41
CA LEU A 259 9.90 31.14 -2.10
C LEU A 259 8.71 31.50 -1.21
N PRO A 260 8.81 31.41 0.13
CA PRO A 260 7.76 31.81 1.05
C PRO A 260 7.36 33.28 0.84
N GLN A 261 6.06 33.54 0.91
CA GLN A 261 5.45 34.85 0.76
C GLN A 261 4.78 35.25 2.07
N GLU A 262 5.10 36.44 2.56
CA GLU A 262 4.52 36.98 3.79
C GLU A 262 3.01 37.20 3.62
N GLY A 263 2.24 36.91 4.68
CA GLY A 263 0.78 37.01 4.66
C GLY A 263 0.05 35.92 3.86
N LYS A 264 0.78 34.98 3.23
CA LYS A 264 0.22 33.78 2.61
C LYS A 264 0.56 32.52 3.39
N ARG A 265 -0.25 31.49 3.23
CA ARG A 265 0.05 30.15 3.73
C ARG A 265 1.17 29.53 2.86
N ASN A 266 2.34 29.30 3.44
CA ASN A 266 3.48 28.67 2.78
C ASN A 266 3.61 27.23 3.25
N VAL A 267 3.48 26.29 2.32
CA VAL A 267 3.46 24.86 2.64
C VAL A 267 4.62 24.18 1.93
N LEU A 268 5.50 23.60 2.73
CA LEU A 268 6.59 22.77 2.27
C LEU A 268 6.15 21.31 2.36
N VAL A 269 6.18 20.61 1.23
CA VAL A 269 5.82 19.19 1.15
C VAL A 269 7.07 18.40 0.82
N THR A 270 7.32 17.34 1.59
CA THR A 270 8.30 16.32 1.22
C THR A 270 7.64 14.95 1.16
N SER A 271 8.17 14.12 0.27
CA SER A 271 7.94 12.68 0.27
C SER A 271 9.21 12.00 0.76
N ALA A 272 9.08 10.90 1.50
CA ALA A 272 10.20 10.06 1.86
C ALA A 272 11.09 9.76 0.64
N LEU A 273 12.40 9.94 0.82
CA LEU A 273 13.39 9.71 -0.22
C LEU A 273 13.46 8.21 -0.53
N PRO A 274 13.08 7.74 -1.73
CA PRO A 274 13.28 6.35 -2.11
C PRO A 274 14.76 5.98 -2.16
N TYR A 275 15.10 4.81 -1.62
CA TYR A 275 16.41 4.19 -1.80
C TYR A 275 16.66 3.90 -3.28
N VAL A 276 17.73 4.46 -3.83
CA VAL A 276 18.05 4.43 -5.26
C VAL A 276 18.34 3.01 -5.78
N ASN A 277 18.79 2.11 -4.93
CA ASN A 277 19.26 0.79 -5.37
C ASN A 277 18.14 -0.20 -5.73
N ASN A 278 16.86 0.20 -5.60
CA ASN A 278 15.70 -0.63 -5.88
C ASN A 278 14.69 0.11 -6.75
N VAL A 279 14.08 -0.62 -7.69
CA VAL A 279 12.95 -0.09 -8.46
C VAL A 279 11.75 0.02 -7.50
N PRO A 280 11.06 1.17 -7.43
CA PRO A 280 9.92 1.34 -6.54
C PRO A 280 8.74 0.50 -7.01
N HIS A 281 8.06 -0.18 -6.09
CA HIS A 281 6.80 -0.86 -6.35
C HIS A 281 5.60 0.03 -6.02
N LEU A 282 4.38 -0.39 -6.40
CA LEU A 282 3.16 0.41 -6.19
C LEU A 282 2.95 0.82 -4.74
N GLY A 283 3.32 -0.05 -3.79
CA GLY A 283 3.29 0.27 -2.36
C GLY A 283 4.20 1.44 -1.95
N ASN A 284 5.39 1.56 -2.54
CA ASN A 284 6.24 2.73 -2.27
C ASN A 284 5.63 4.00 -2.88
N ILE A 285 5.01 3.88 -4.06
CA ILE A 285 4.41 4.99 -4.78
C ILE A 285 3.23 5.55 -3.99
N ILE A 286 2.26 4.71 -3.61
CA ILE A 286 1.06 5.17 -2.88
C ILE A 286 1.41 5.68 -1.49
N GLY A 287 2.34 5.02 -0.76
CA GLY A 287 2.65 5.39 0.61
C GLY A 287 3.43 6.69 0.75
N CYS A 288 4.07 7.17 -0.33
CA CYS A 288 4.92 8.35 -0.29
C CYS A 288 4.55 9.34 -1.41
N VAL A 289 5.15 9.19 -2.60
CA VAL A 289 5.16 10.22 -3.65
C VAL A 289 3.77 10.54 -4.22
N LEU A 290 2.88 9.54 -4.38
CA LEU A 290 1.55 9.76 -4.93
C LEU A 290 0.60 10.42 -3.91
N SER A 291 0.70 10.04 -2.64
CA SER A 291 -0.03 10.71 -1.56
C SER A 291 0.37 12.19 -1.45
N ALA A 292 1.68 12.47 -1.49
CA ALA A 292 2.21 13.82 -1.44
C ALA A 292 1.80 14.67 -2.66
N ASP A 293 1.79 14.06 -3.86
CA ASP A 293 1.38 14.72 -5.10
C ASP A 293 -0.08 15.19 -5.06
N VAL A 294 -1.00 14.34 -4.60
CA VAL A 294 -2.42 14.70 -4.47
C VAL A 294 -2.60 15.89 -3.53
N PHE A 295 -1.95 15.85 -2.37
CA PHE A 295 -1.99 16.98 -1.42
C PHE A 295 -1.36 18.24 -2.02
N SER A 296 -0.23 18.11 -2.72
CA SER A 296 0.44 19.24 -3.36
C SER A 296 -0.45 19.92 -4.40
N ARG A 297 -1.08 19.14 -5.29
CA ARG A 297 -2.03 19.63 -6.29
C ARG A 297 -3.25 20.28 -5.68
N TYR A 298 -3.80 19.70 -4.62
CA TYR A 298 -4.89 20.30 -3.85
C TYR A 298 -4.48 21.65 -3.27
N GLY A 299 -3.32 21.74 -2.62
CA GLY A 299 -2.82 23.00 -2.04
C GLY A 299 -2.62 24.09 -3.08
N ARG A 300 -2.10 23.73 -4.27
CA ARG A 300 -1.98 24.66 -5.41
C ARG A 300 -3.36 25.16 -5.87
N LEU A 301 -4.37 24.29 -5.97
CA LEU A 301 -5.76 24.69 -6.30
C LEU A 301 -6.39 25.59 -5.23
N ARG A 302 -5.97 25.45 -3.97
CA ARG A 302 -6.38 26.34 -2.88
C ARG A 302 -5.65 27.69 -2.87
N GLY A 303 -4.73 27.92 -3.81
CA GLY A 303 -3.94 29.14 -3.90
C GLY A 303 -2.84 29.27 -2.84
N TRP A 304 -2.46 28.17 -2.19
CA TRP A 304 -1.35 28.16 -1.23
C TRP A 304 -0.01 28.26 -1.96
N ASN A 305 0.98 28.83 -1.28
CA ASN A 305 2.33 28.85 -1.80
C ASN A 305 3.01 27.52 -1.49
N MET A 306 3.04 26.63 -2.49
CA MET A 306 3.45 25.23 -2.33
C MET A 306 4.86 25.01 -2.88
N LEU A 307 5.72 24.36 -2.10
CA LEU A 307 6.97 23.78 -2.60
C LEU A 307 6.98 22.28 -2.31
N PHE A 308 6.96 21.45 -3.35
CA PHE A 308 7.00 19.99 -3.24
C PHE A 308 8.34 19.44 -3.74
N VAL A 309 9.16 18.94 -2.82
CA VAL A 309 10.49 18.40 -3.10
C VAL A 309 10.61 16.93 -2.71
N CYS A 310 11.37 16.17 -3.50
CA CYS A 310 11.76 14.80 -3.21
C CYS A 310 13.09 14.51 -3.91
N GLY A 311 13.60 13.29 -3.80
CA GLY A 311 14.83 12.88 -4.47
C GLY A 311 15.20 11.45 -4.10
N THR A 312 16.35 10.99 -4.55
CA THR A 312 16.85 9.65 -4.25
C THR A 312 17.80 9.65 -3.05
N ASP A 313 17.60 8.68 -2.16
CA ASP A 313 18.57 8.31 -1.11
C ASP A 313 19.59 7.33 -1.69
N GLU A 314 20.85 7.74 -1.72
CA GLU A 314 21.89 7.14 -2.54
C GLU A 314 23.04 6.53 -1.76
N TYR A 315 23.18 6.86 -0.47
CA TYR A 315 24.29 6.41 0.35
C TYR A 315 24.03 5.07 1.05
N GLY A 316 25.11 4.51 1.62
CA GLY A 316 25.04 3.34 2.48
C GLY A 316 25.42 2.01 1.82
N THR A 317 25.50 0.97 2.64
CA THR A 317 26.06 -0.34 2.28
C THR A 317 25.25 -1.06 1.19
N ALA A 318 23.95 -0.78 1.11
CA ALA A 318 23.08 -1.43 0.12
C ALA A 318 23.44 -0.99 -1.31
N THR A 319 23.80 0.28 -1.50
CA THR A 319 24.29 0.81 -2.77
C THR A 319 25.63 0.19 -3.14
N GLU A 320 26.60 0.12 -2.23
CA GLU A 320 27.91 -0.52 -2.50
C GLU A 320 27.77 -1.99 -2.90
N ASN A 321 26.90 -2.75 -2.22
CA ASN A 321 26.65 -4.15 -2.55
C ASN A 321 26.02 -4.30 -3.94
N LYS A 322 25.01 -3.48 -4.25
CA LYS A 322 24.33 -3.52 -5.53
C LYS A 322 25.25 -3.09 -6.68
N ALA A 323 26.09 -2.07 -6.46
CA ALA A 323 27.11 -1.63 -7.39
C ALA A 323 28.07 -2.78 -7.73
N ARG A 324 28.54 -3.50 -6.70
CA ARG A 324 29.41 -4.67 -6.89
C ARG A 324 28.71 -5.83 -7.60
N GLU A 325 27.44 -6.10 -7.31
CA GLU A 325 26.65 -7.13 -7.99
C GLU A 325 26.49 -6.84 -9.50
N GLU A 326 26.37 -5.57 -9.87
CA GLU A 326 26.22 -5.14 -11.27
C GLU A 326 27.55 -4.77 -11.95
N GLY A 327 28.69 -4.89 -11.23
CA GLY A 327 30.01 -4.53 -11.76
C GLY A 327 30.19 -3.04 -12.04
N LEU A 328 29.48 -2.17 -11.30
CA LEU A 328 29.49 -0.72 -11.43
C LEU A 328 30.11 -0.05 -10.19
N THR A 329 30.48 1.23 -10.31
CA THR A 329 30.77 2.06 -9.14
C THR A 329 29.48 2.49 -8.43
N PRO A 330 29.54 2.86 -7.13
CA PRO A 330 28.38 3.41 -6.42
C PRO A 330 27.74 4.61 -7.13
N GLN A 331 28.54 5.55 -7.63
CA GLN A 331 28.02 6.69 -8.40
C GLN A 331 27.28 6.25 -9.67
N GLN A 332 27.86 5.33 -10.45
CA GLN A 332 27.25 4.85 -11.70
C GLN A 332 25.91 4.15 -11.46
N ILE A 333 25.80 3.35 -10.38
CA ILE A 333 24.53 2.70 -10.07
C ILE A 333 23.48 3.71 -9.59
N CYS A 334 23.89 4.71 -8.79
CA CYS A 334 23.00 5.78 -8.38
C CYS A 334 22.50 6.58 -9.58
N ASP A 335 23.38 6.94 -10.52
CA ASP A 335 23.01 7.69 -11.74
C ASP A 335 22.01 6.92 -12.58
N LYS A 336 22.26 5.62 -12.79
CA LYS A 336 21.38 4.71 -13.50
C LYS A 336 19.98 4.68 -12.87
N TYR A 337 19.90 4.43 -11.57
CA TYR A 337 18.61 4.23 -10.93
C TYR A 337 17.89 5.54 -10.58
N HIS A 338 18.60 6.66 -10.36
CA HIS A 338 17.98 7.98 -10.25
C HIS A 338 17.18 8.30 -11.52
N ALA A 339 17.74 8.02 -12.70
CA ALA A 339 17.03 8.16 -13.96
C ALA A 339 15.80 7.23 -14.06
N VAL A 340 15.91 5.99 -13.57
CA VAL A 340 14.77 5.05 -13.49
C VAL A 340 13.66 5.62 -12.61
N HIS A 341 13.97 6.05 -11.39
CA HIS A 341 13.00 6.69 -10.48
C HIS A 341 12.33 7.90 -11.12
N SER A 342 13.12 8.81 -11.68
CA SER A 342 12.62 10.01 -12.35
C SER A 342 11.65 9.66 -13.48
N SER A 343 11.99 8.66 -14.30
CA SER A 343 11.12 8.21 -15.41
C SER A 343 9.81 7.60 -14.93
N ILE A 344 9.83 6.81 -13.84
CA ILE A 344 8.64 6.20 -13.24
C ILE A 344 7.72 7.30 -12.69
N TYR A 345 8.27 8.23 -11.90
CA TYR A 345 7.48 9.28 -11.28
C TYR A 345 6.93 10.27 -12.31
N SER A 346 7.68 10.55 -13.39
CA SER A 346 7.18 11.31 -14.53
C SER A 346 6.01 10.60 -15.22
N TRP A 347 6.10 9.28 -15.44
CA TRP A 347 5.00 8.50 -16.03
C TRP A 347 3.75 8.45 -15.13
N PHE A 348 3.93 8.34 -13.81
CA PHE A 348 2.84 8.48 -12.82
C PHE A 348 2.34 9.93 -12.64
N GLN A 349 2.87 10.89 -13.42
CA GLN A 349 2.52 12.31 -13.36
C GLN A 349 2.69 12.92 -11.96
N ILE A 350 3.75 12.56 -11.26
CA ILE A 350 4.10 13.18 -9.98
C ILE A 350 4.71 14.57 -10.25
N ASP A 351 4.05 15.63 -9.78
CA ASP A 351 4.38 17.03 -10.08
C ASP A 351 5.25 17.63 -8.96
N PHE A 352 6.46 17.11 -8.83
CA PHE A 352 7.52 17.71 -8.00
C PHE A 352 7.92 19.07 -8.56
N ASP A 353 8.13 20.05 -7.68
CA ASP A 353 8.75 21.30 -8.08
C ASP A 353 10.28 21.13 -8.25
N PHE A 354 10.87 20.17 -7.52
CA PHE A 354 12.25 19.72 -7.74
C PHE A 354 12.46 18.27 -7.26
N PHE A 355 13.05 17.43 -8.11
CA PHE A 355 13.44 16.05 -7.78
C PHE A 355 14.96 15.92 -7.79
N GLY A 356 15.57 15.91 -6.60
CA GLY A 356 17.02 15.98 -6.41
C GLY A 356 17.67 14.66 -5.99
N ARG A 357 18.87 14.78 -5.40
CA ARG A 357 19.75 13.66 -5.03
C ARG A 357 20.49 13.96 -3.73
N THR A 358 20.82 12.93 -2.96
CA THR A 358 21.61 13.05 -1.72
C THR A 358 23.12 13.10 -1.97
N THR A 359 23.63 12.62 -3.10
CA THR A 359 25.07 12.66 -3.42
C THR A 359 25.50 13.99 -4.03
N THR A 360 25.41 15.08 -3.25
CA THR A 360 25.78 16.43 -3.72
C THR A 360 26.71 17.14 -2.75
N GLU A 361 27.41 18.18 -3.23
CA GLU A 361 28.24 19.03 -2.36
C GLU A 361 27.41 19.70 -1.26
N LYS A 362 26.19 20.15 -1.59
CA LYS A 362 25.26 20.74 -0.61
C LYS A 362 24.84 19.78 0.48
N GLN A 363 24.70 18.49 0.18
CA GLN A 363 24.48 17.49 1.23
C GLN A 363 25.64 17.47 2.22
N THR A 364 26.87 17.43 1.71
CA THR A 364 28.07 17.38 2.54
C THR A 364 28.18 18.63 3.40
N GLU A 365 28.02 19.82 2.80
CA GLU A 365 28.07 21.11 3.49
C GLU A 365 27.06 21.17 4.64
N ILE A 366 25.79 20.88 4.37
CA ILE A 366 24.71 21.03 5.36
C ILE A 366 24.79 19.96 6.45
N ALA A 367 25.07 18.69 6.09
CA ALA A 367 25.21 17.63 7.07
C ALA A 367 26.39 17.87 8.01
N GLN A 368 27.53 18.35 7.47
CA GLN A 368 28.68 18.73 8.28
C GLN A 368 28.40 19.95 9.17
N ASN A 369 27.62 20.93 8.69
CA ASN A 369 27.21 22.07 9.51
C ASN A 369 26.36 21.65 10.70
N ILE A 370 25.33 20.82 10.47
CA ILE A 370 24.47 20.28 11.54
C ILE A 370 25.30 19.46 12.54
N PHE A 371 26.21 18.62 12.03
CA PHE A 371 27.15 17.86 12.86
C PHE A 371 27.97 18.76 13.78
N TRP A 372 28.58 19.82 13.25
CA TRP A 372 29.42 20.71 14.05
C TRP A 372 28.64 21.46 15.12
N ARG A 373 27.42 21.91 14.82
CA ARG A 373 26.55 22.53 15.83
C ARG A 373 26.18 21.55 16.94
N LEU A 374 25.82 20.30 16.59
CA LEU A 374 25.55 19.25 17.58
C LEU A 374 26.79 18.93 18.44
N HIS A 375 27.97 18.92 17.83
CA HIS A 375 29.24 18.74 18.52
C HIS A 375 29.53 19.88 19.50
N GLU A 376 29.44 21.13 19.05
CA GLU A 376 29.67 22.35 19.85
C GLU A 376 28.71 22.45 21.05
N HIS A 377 27.45 22.00 20.88
CA HIS A 377 26.46 21.98 21.97
C HIS A 377 26.53 20.73 22.86
N GLY A 378 27.49 19.82 22.64
CA GLY A 378 27.71 18.66 23.52
C GLY A 378 26.66 17.55 23.41
N TYR A 379 26.01 17.42 22.24
CA TYR A 379 25.03 16.37 21.93
C TYR A 379 25.63 15.15 21.23
N LEU A 380 26.95 15.13 21.01
CA LEU A 380 27.65 13.98 20.46
C LEU A 380 28.51 13.32 21.53
N VAL A 381 28.48 11.99 21.56
CA VAL A 381 29.34 11.18 22.43
C VAL A 381 30.16 10.20 21.60
N GLU A 382 31.40 9.99 22.00
CA GLU A 382 32.28 8.97 21.42
C GLU A 382 32.16 7.68 22.22
N ASP A 383 32.02 6.56 21.51
CA ASP A 383 32.14 5.23 22.10
C ASP A 383 32.87 4.29 21.13
N THR A 384 33.42 3.21 21.66
CA THR A 384 34.17 2.22 20.88
C THR A 384 33.35 0.95 20.73
N VAL A 385 33.14 0.52 19.50
CA VAL A 385 32.41 -0.70 19.19
C VAL A 385 33.40 -1.78 18.75
N GLU A 386 33.33 -2.95 19.37
CA GLU A 386 34.08 -4.12 18.90
C GLU A 386 33.38 -4.75 17.70
N GLN A 387 34.11 -4.87 16.59
CA GLN A 387 33.58 -5.44 15.35
C GLN A 387 34.58 -6.40 14.73
N LEU A 388 34.07 -7.37 13.98
CA LEU A 388 34.90 -8.27 13.19
C LEU A 388 35.38 -7.56 11.92
N ARG A 389 36.69 -7.46 11.73
CA ARG A 389 37.33 -6.93 10.51
C ARG A 389 37.96 -8.07 9.72
N CYS A 390 37.65 -8.16 8.44
CA CYS A 390 38.36 -9.04 7.53
C CYS A 390 39.56 -8.31 6.94
N GLU A 391 40.77 -8.75 7.27
CA GLU A 391 42.02 -8.12 6.79
C GLU A 391 42.22 -8.32 5.28
N LYS A 392 41.78 -9.43 4.70
CA LYS A 392 41.85 -9.61 3.24
C LYS A 392 40.85 -8.76 2.46
N CYS A 393 39.63 -8.60 2.98
CA CYS A 393 38.63 -7.73 2.36
C CYS A 393 38.77 -6.26 2.79
N GLN A 394 39.73 -5.95 3.67
CA GLN A 394 40.01 -4.61 4.23
C GLN A 394 38.75 -3.86 4.71
N ARG A 395 37.83 -4.58 5.37
CA ARG A 395 36.56 -4.00 5.83
C ARG A 395 36.02 -4.66 7.09
N PHE A 396 35.22 -3.92 7.83
CA PHE A 396 34.39 -4.46 8.91
C PHE A 396 33.24 -5.30 8.33
N LEU A 397 32.89 -6.38 9.01
CA LEU A 397 31.88 -7.33 8.59
C LEU A 397 30.59 -7.07 9.34
N ALA A 398 29.52 -6.79 8.62
CA ALA A 398 28.16 -6.88 9.17
C ALA A 398 27.81 -8.34 9.48
N ASP A 399 26.92 -8.57 10.43
CA ASP A 399 26.52 -9.90 10.94
C ASP A 399 26.17 -10.90 9.82
N ARG A 400 25.47 -10.45 8.78
CA ARG A 400 25.12 -11.26 7.60
C ARG A 400 26.31 -11.77 6.78
N PHE A 401 27.48 -11.14 6.90
CA PHE A 401 28.73 -11.53 6.24
C PHE A 401 29.66 -12.32 7.17
N VAL A 402 29.19 -12.68 8.37
CA VAL A 402 29.89 -13.52 9.33
C VAL A 402 29.12 -14.83 9.48
N GLU A 403 29.85 -15.93 9.38
CA GLU A 403 29.43 -17.29 9.72
C GLU A 403 30.39 -17.83 10.77
N GLY A 404 29.95 -18.70 11.68
CA GLY A 404 30.84 -19.32 12.64
C GLY A 404 30.14 -20.33 13.54
N THR A 405 30.87 -20.89 14.49
CA THR A 405 30.34 -21.87 15.43
C THR A 405 29.60 -21.17 16.58
N CYS A 406 28.33 -21.53 16.79
CA CYS A 406 27.50 -21.00 17.87
C CYS A 406 28.12 -21.26 19.24
N PRO A 407 28.32 -20.24 20.09
CA PRO A 407 28.93 -20.42 21.42
C PRO A 407 28.05 -21.21 22.39
N HIS A 408 26.75 -21.38 22.10
CA HIS A 408 25.78 -22.01 22.99
C HIS A 408 25.43 -23.46 22.63
N CYS A 409 25.22 -23.76 21.35
CA CYS A 409 24.81 -25.10 20.90
C CYS A 409 25.82 -25.78 19.97
N SER A 410 26.98 -25.17 19.75
CA SER A 410 28.07 -25.66 18.87
C SER A 410 27.64 -25.93 17.42
N TYR A 411 26.60 -25.24 16.94
CA TYR A 411 26.21 -25.28 15.52
C TYR A 411 27.26 -24.57 14.66
N PRO A 412 27.90 -25.22 13.68
CA PRO A 412 29.07 -24.69 12.97
C PRO A 412 28.78 -23.55 11.98
N GLU A 413 27.52 -23.36 11.59
CA GLU A 413 27.10 -22.40 10.55
C GLU A 413 26.16 -21.32 11.12
N ALA A 414 26.37 -20.91 12.37
CA ALA A 414 25.61 -19.82 12.96
C ALA A 414 25.97 -18.49 12.30
N ARG A 415 24.96 -17.62 12.14
CA ARG A 415 25.13 -16.27 11.59
C ARG A 415 25.53 -15.30 12.69
N GLY A 416 26.09 -14.15 12.32
CA GLY A 416 26.56 -13.14 13.27
C GLY A 416 25.46 -12.53 14.16
N ASP A 417 24.20 -12.65 13.76
CA ASP A 417 23.03 -12.07 14.43
C ASP A 417 22.20 -13.11 15.18
N GLN A 418 22.15 -14.34 14.66
CA GLN A 418 21.31 -15.40 15.17
C GLN A 418 21.83 -16.79 14.81
N CYS A 419 21.73 -17.73 15.75
CA CYS A 419 21.93 -19.14 15.45
C CYS A 419 20.62 -19.79 14.98
N ASP A 420 20.59 -20.27 13.73
CA ASP A 420 19.38 -20.90 13.17
C ASP A 420 19.01 -22.25 13.82
N LYS A 421 19.96 -22.92 14.50
CA LYS A 421 19.70 -24.20 15.18
C LYS A 421 19.02 -24.04 16.54
N CYS A 422 19.50 -23.12 17.38
CA CYS A 422 18.94 -22.92 18.73
C CYS A 422 18.07 -21.66 18.85
N GLY A 423 17.95 -20.87 17.78
CA GLY A 423 17.14 -19.65 17.70
C GLY A 423 17.71 -18.45 18.47
N ARG A 424 18.83 -18.61 19.19
CA ARG A 424 19.38 -17.56 20.07
C ARG A 424 20.00 -16.43 19.27
N LEU A 425 19.67 -15.20 19.64
CA LEU A 425 20.34 -13.98 19.17
C LEU A 425 21.72 -13.89 19.82
N ILE A 426 22.73 -13.62 19.01
CA ILE A 426 24.13 -13.54 19.42
C ILE A 426 24.77 -12.33 18.74
N ASN A 427 25.84 -11.79 19.31
CA ASN A 427 26.66 -10.80 18.62
C ASN A 427 27.74 -11.51 17.80
N ALA A 428 28.10 -10.96 16.64
CA ALA A 428 29.04 -11.63 15.73
C ALA A 428 30.42 -11.87 16.38
N VAL A 429 30.85 -11.00 17.31
CA VAL A 429 32.09 -11.15 18.09
C VAL A 429 32.08 -12.34 19.06
N GLU A 430 30.91 -12.88 19.39
CA GLU A 430 30.73 -14.04 20.28
C GLU A 430 30.86 -15.39 19.55
N LEU A 431 30.87 -15.38 18.21
CA LEU A 431 31.03 -16.58 17.41
C LEU A 431 32.41 -17.20 17.62
N ARG A 432 32.46 -18.53 17.79
CA ARG A 432 33.71 -19.28 17.76
C ARG A 432 34.10 -19.56 16.31
N ASP A 433 35.38 -19.46 16.02
CA ASP A 433 35.92 -19.65 14.66
C ASP A 433 35.14 -18.86 13.58
N PRO A 434 34.98 -17.53 13.75
CA PRO A 434 34.24 -16.74 12.79
C PRO A 434 34.92 -16.81 11.42
N GLN A 435 34.14 -16.75 10.36
CA GLN A 435 34.58 -16.75 8.97
C GLN A 435 33.84 -15.67 8.19
N CYS A 436 34.58 -14.97 7.34
CA CYS A 436 34.00 -14.06 6.38
C CYS A 436 33.28 -14.85 5.27
N LYS A 437 31.98 -14.66 5.08
CA LYS A 437 31.22 -15.32 3.98
C LYS A 437 31.78 -15.02 2.59
N VAL A 438 32.47 -13.89 2.42
CA VAL A 438 32.97 -13.43 1.12
C VAL A 438 34.28 -14.11 0.72
N CYS A 439 35.26 -14.16 1.62
CA CYS A 439 36.60 -14.68 1.29
C CYS A 439 37.01 -15.91 2.10
N ARG A 440 36.13 -16.43 2.96
CA ARG A 440 36.33 -17.60 3.85
C ARG A 440 37.51 -17.50 4.81
N GLN A 441 38.09 -16.31 5.01
CA GLN A 441 39.13 -16.10 6.02
C GLN A 441 38.53 -15.75 7.39
N THR A 442 39.27 -16.09 8.45
CA THR A 442 38.95 -15.74 9.83
C THR A 442 39.12 -14.22 10.02
N PRO A 443 38.04 -13.48 10.35
CA PRO A 443 38.15 -12.08 10.71
C PRO A 443 38.72 -11.91 12.11
N VAL A 444 39.30 -10.75 12.37
CA VAL A 444 39.88 -10.37 13.67
C VAL A 444 38.98 -9.35 14.36
N ILE A 445 38.85 -9.44 15.68
CA ILE A 445 38.17 -8.41 16.46
C ILE A 445 39.03 -7.15 16.44
N ARG A 446 38.42 -6.03 16.05
CA ARG A 446 39.04 -4.70 16.07
C ARG A 446 38.06 -3.73 16.72
N SER A 447 38.58 -2.93 17.63
CA SER A 447 37.85 -1.85 18.26
C SER A 447 37.79 -0.66 17.29
N SER A 448 36.60 -0.17 17.01
CA SER A 448 36.33 0.92 16.07
C SER A 448 35.65 2.06 16.82
N LYS A 449 36.26 3.27 16.80
CA LYS A 449 35.63 4.45 17.40
C LYS A 449 34.41 4.89 16.58
N HIS A 450 33.34 5.29 17.24
CA HIS A 450 32.11 5.77 16.62
C HIS A 450 31.56 6.99 17.38
N LEU A 451 30.95 7.91 16.62
CA LEU A 451 30.16 9.00 17.17
C LEU A 451 28.70 8.59 17.28
N PHE A 452 28.07 9.02 18.37
CA PHE A 452 26.67 8.78 18.68
C PHE A 452 25.98 10.10 18.95
N LEU A 453 24.77 10.26 18.42
CA LEU A 453 23.86 11.33 18.80
C LEU A 453 23.23 10.96 20.15
N ASP A 454 23.45 11.81 21.16
CA ASP A 454 22.96 11.64 22.53
C ASP A 454 21.48 12.07 22.62
N LEU A 455 20.60 11.23 22.05
CA LEU A 455 19.15 11.42 22.10
C LEU A 455 18.60 11.62 23.51
N PRO A 456 19.05 10.91 24.57
CA PRO A 456 18.60 11.16 25.94
C PRO A 456 18.70 12.63 26.38
N LYS A 457 19.78 13.33 26.01
CA LYS A 457 19.94 14.77 26.35
C LYS A 457 18.96 15.68 25.62
N LEU A 458 18.43 15.24 24.48
CA LEU A 458 17.52 16.01 23.63
C LEU A 458 16.04 15.65 23.88
N GLU A 459 15.78 14.59 24.66
CA GLU A 459 14.46 14.02 24.87
C GLU A 459 13.44 15.05 25.40
N SER A 460 13.81 15.85 26.41
CA SER A 460 12.92 16.87 26.97
C SER A 460 12.52 17.96 25.96
N GLN A 461 13.46 18.41 25.12
CA GLN A 461 13.17 19.40 24.07
C GLN A 461 12.29 18.79 22.97
N LEU A 462 12.54 17.52 22.63
CA LEU A 462 11.74 16.78 21.68
C LEU A 462 10.30 16.62 22.16
N GLU A 463 10.08 16.22 23.42
CA GLU A 463 8.75 16.06 24.01
C GLU A 463 7.93 17.36 23.96
N GLN A 464 8.55 18.49 24.33
CA GLN A 464 7.90 19.81 24.25
C GLN A 464 7.48 20.15 22.82
N TRP A 465 8.34 19.88 21.84
CA TRP A 465 8.00 20.09 20.44
C TRP A 465 6.91 19.12 19.95
N LEU A 466 6.98 17.84 20.33
CA LEU A 466 5.99 16.81 19.96
C LEU A 466 4.61 17.14 20.50
N GLU A 467 4.49 17.59 21.75
CA GLU A 467 3.21 17.99 22.35
C GLU A 467 2.57 19.13 21.54
N LYS A 468 3.36 20.14 21.16
CA LYS A 468 2.87 21.24 20.32
C LYS A 468 2.51 20.79 18.91
N SER A 469 3.39 20.02 18.25
CA SER A 469 3.20 19.61 16.85
C SER A 469 2.03 18.63 16.68
N THR A 470 1.86 17.68 17.59
CA THR A 470 0.80 16.66 17.49
C THR A 470 -0.58 17.15 17.92
N SER A 471 -0.65 18.23 18.72
CA SER A 471 -1.91 18.88 19.12
C SER A 471 -2.42 19.87 18.07
N THR A 472 -1.52 20.55 17.37
CA THR A 472 -1.87 21.55 16.35
C THR A 472 -1.86 20.99 14.93
N GLY A 473 -1.11 19.92 14.69
CA GLY A 473 -0.94 19.30 13.38
C GLY A 473 -1.72 18.00 13.20
N ASP A 474 -2.15 17.77 11.96
CA ASP A 474 -2.82 16.56 11.47
C ASP A 474 -1.87 15.36 11.29
N TRP A 475 -1.19 14.94 12.36
CA TRP A 475 -0.42 13.70 12.33
C TRP A 475 -1.35 12.49 12.26
N THR A 476 -1.01 11.51 11.44
CA THR A 476 -1.76 10.26 11.37
C THR A 476 -1.65 9.48 12.69
N THR A 477 -2.72 8.74 13.04
CA THR A 477 -2.82 8.02 14.32
C THR A 477 -1.67 7.04 14.54
N ASN A 478 -1.29 6.30 13.50
CA ASN A 478 -0.16 5.37 13.53
C ASN A 478 1.18 6.09 13.81
N ALA A 479 1.40 7.26 13.20
CA ALA A 479 2.61 8.06 13.42
C ALA A 479 2.71 8.54 14.88
N LYS A 480 1.59 9.00 15.46
CA LYS A 480 1.52 9.37 16.89
C LYS A 480 1.84 8.17 17.78
N GLN A 481 1.22 7.02 17.52
CA GLN A 481 1.41 5.80 18.31
C GLN A 481 2.85 5.27 18.28
N ILE A 482 3.46 5.20 17.09
CA ILE A 482 4.86 4.77 16.92
C ILE A 482 5.80 5.71 17.68
N THR A 483 5.60 7.02 17.53
CA THR A 483 6.41 8.03 18.21
C THR A 483 6.29 7.92 19.74
N HIS A 484 5.07 7.82 20.27
CA HIS A 484 4.86 7.64 21.70
C HIS A 484 5.48 6.35 22.24
N SER A 485 5.48 5.24 21.48
CA SER A 485 6.17 4.03 21.89
C SER A 485 7.67 4.24 22.03
N TRP A 486 8.29 4.98 21.11
CA TRP A 486 9.72 5.28 21.17
C TRP A 486 10.11 6.16 22.35
N ILE A 487 9.29 7.17 22.68
CA ILE A 487 9.50 8.03 23.85
C ILE A 487 9.29 7.23 25.15
N ARG A 488 8.20 6.48 25.26
CA ARG A 488 7.89 5.66 26.44
C ARG A 488 9.01 4.67 26.79
N ASP A 489 9.63 4.07 25.78
CA ASP A 489 10.69 3.08 25.97
C ASP A 489 12.05 3.71 26.35
N GLY A 490 12.14 5.04 26.35
CA GLY A 490 13.32 5.84 26.65
C GLY A 490 14.28 5.92 25.47
N LEU A 491 14.68 7.15 25.11
CA LEU A 491 15.63 7.34 24.02
C LEU A 491 17.03 6.86 24.43
N LYS A 492 17.78 6.34 23.45
CA LYS A 492 19.15 5.83 23.64
C LYS A 492 20.09 6.51 22.65
N PRO A 493 21.38 6.67 22.99
CA PRO A 493 22.35 7.18 22.03
C PRO A 493 22.36 6.34 20.75
N ARG A 494 22.37 7.00 19.59
CA ARG A 494 22.35 6.33 18.28
C ARG A 494 23.62 6.61 17.51
N CYS A 495 24.28 5.56 17.05
CA CYS A 495 25.52 5.67 16.28
C CYS A 495 25.25 6.34 14.92
N ILE A 496 25.88 7.49 14.68
CA ILE A 496 25.75 8.30 13.46
C ILE A 496 26.91 8.14 12.48
N THR A 497 27.84 7.20 12.72
CA THR A 497 29.01 6.97 11.86
C THR A 497 29.09 5.52 11.40
N ARG A 498 29.66 5.26 10.22
CA ARG A 498 29.88 3.93 9.68
C ARG A 498 31.24 3.81 9.01
N ASP A 499 31.82 2.62 9.10
CA ASP A 499 33.02 2.23 8.36
C ASP A 499 32.66 1.83 6.92
N LEU A 500 32.29 2.83 6.12
CA LEU A 500 31.97 2.70 4.69
C LEU A 500 32.74 3.75 3.91
N HIS A 501 32.91 3.51 2.61
CA HIS A 501 33.51 4.50 1.71
C HIS A 501 32.44 5.35 1.02
N TRP A 502 31.26 4.79 0.77
CA TRP A 502 30.16 5.48 0.10
C TRP A 502 29.18 6.13 1.09
N GLY A 503 29.42 7.40 1.41
CA GLY A 503 28.62 8.22 2.32
C GLY A 503 29.18 9.63 2.47
N THR A 504 28.45 10.50 3.17
CA THR A 504 28.94 11.83 3.51
C THR A 504 30.12 11.74 4.49
N PRO A 505 31.30 12.32 4.19
CA PRO A 505 32.47 12.18 5.06
C PRO A 505 32.29 12.93 6.39
N VAL A 506 32.76 12.32 7.48
CA VAL A 506 32.74 12.93 8.82
C VAL A 506 33.87 13.95 8.92
N PRO A 507 33.60 15.23 9.25
CA PRO A 507 34.60 16.29 9.21
C PRO A 507 35.49 16.31 10.47
N HIS A 508 35.82 15.15 11.04
CA HIS A 508 36.60 15.05 12.29
C HIS A 508 37.90 14.25 12.07
N PRO A 509 39.07 14.72 12.57
CA PRO A 509 40.35 14.06 12.32
C PRO A 509 40.42 12.57 12.70
N ASP A 510 39.76 12.19 13.79
CA ASP A 510 39.68 10.80 14.26
C ASP A 510 38.77 9.89 13.40
N PHE A 511 37.99 10.47 12.48
CA PHE A 511 36.96 9.77 11.69
C PHE A 511 37.17 9.91 10.17
N LYS A 512 38.39 10.22 9.71
CA LYS A 512 38.71 10.45 8.29
C LYS A 512 38.33 9.32 7.32
N GLU A 513 38.37 8.07 7.78
CA GLU A 513 38.01 6.89 6.98
C GLU A 513 36.54 6.46 7.17
N LYS A 514 35.72 7.29 7.80
CA LYS A 514 34.32 7.00 8.13
C LYS A 514 33.40 8.02 7.47
N VAL A 515 32.18 7.56 7.25
CA VAL A 515 31.09 8.37 6.73
C VAL A 515 29.96 8.45 7.75
N PHE A 516 29.09 9.43 7.60
CA PHE A 516 27.84 9.47 8.34
C PHE A 516 26.98 8.26 8.00
N TYR A 517 26.27 7.77 9.01
CA TYR A 517 25.28 6.74 8.84
C TYR A 517 24.08 7.32 8.08
N VAL A 518 23.64 6.62 7.03
CA VAL A 518 22.55 7.09 6.15
C VAL A 518 21.29 7.53 6.90
N TRP A 519 20.93 6.89 8.01
CA TRP A 519 19.74 7.29 8.77
C TRP A 519 19.91 8.55 9.62
N PHE A 520 21.13 9.08 9.74
CA PHE A 520 21.39 10.42 10.28
C PHE A 520 21.24 11.49 9.20
N ASP A 521 21.85 11.30 8.01
CA ASP A 521 21.95 12.35 6.99
C ASP A 521 20.94 12.23 5.84
N ALA A 522 20.23 11.11 5.66
CA ALA A 522 19.18 10.99 4.64
C ALA A 522 18.04 12.01 4.83
N PRO A 523 17.52 12.27 6.04
CA PRO A 523 16.55 13.35 6.25
C PRO A 523 17.13 14.75 5.99
N ILE A 524 18.45 14.95 6.18
CA ILE A 524 19.15 16.20 5.78
C ILE A 524 19.11 16.37 4.25
N GLY A 525 18.92 15.27 3.51
CA GLY A 525 18.63 15.26 2.08
C GLY A 525 17.51 16.21 1.68
N TYR A 526 16.46 16.40 2.48
CA TYR A 526 15.40 17.36 2.12
C TYR A 526 15.93 18.80 2.05
N LEU A 527 16.83 19.18 2.98
CA LEU A 527 17.44 20.51 3.02
C LEU A 527 18.38 20.69 1.83
N SER A 528 19.25 19.70 1.57
CA SER A 528 20.23 19.77 0.50
C SER A 528 19.60 19.72 -0.89
N ILE A 529 18.53 18.94 -1.09
CA ILE A 529 17.72 18.96 -2.31
C ILE A 529 17.13 20.37 -2.53
N THR A 530 16.60 20.99 -1.47
CA THR A 530 16.08 22.36 -1.56
C THR A 530 17.18 23.39 -1.82
N ALA A 531 18.38 23.20 -1.25
CA ALA A 531 19.55 24.04 -1.48
C ALA A 531 20.09 23.94 -2.91
N ASN A 532 19.97 22.78 -3.55
CA ASN A 532 20.29 22.60 -4.98
C ASN A 532 19.19 23.19 -5.88
N TYR A 533 17.97 23.37 -5.38
CA TYR A 533 16.88 24.04 -6.09
C TYR A 533 16.98 25.57 -6.02
N THR A 534 17.35 26.13 -4.87
CA THR A 534 17.51 27.57 -4.68
C THR A 534 18.55 27.90 -3.62
N ASN A 535 19.33 28.96 -3.86
CA ASN A 535 20.29 29.49 -2.89
C ASN A 535 19.61 30.05 -1.62
N GLU A 536 18.31 30.37 -1.70
CA GLU A 536 17.53 30.92 -0.58
C GLU A 536 16.74 29.84 0.18
N TRP A 537 17.21 28.58 0.15
CA TRP A 537 16.55 27.42 0.77
C TRP A 537 16.27 27.59 2.28
N GLU A 538 17.08 28.38 2.98
CA GLU A 538 16.89 28.68 4.40
C GLU A 538 15.57 29.41 4.66
N LYS A 539 15.02 30.14 3.68
CA LYS A 539 13.68 30.75 3.83
C LYS A 539 12.59 29.71 4.02
N TRP A 540 12.78 28.49 3.50
CA TRP A 540 11.88 27.35 3.70
C TRP A 540 12.22 26.55 4.96
N TRP A 541 13.50 26.26 5.18
CA TRP A 541 13.95 25.32 6.20
C TRP A 541 14.41 25.93 7.52
N LYS A 542 14.52 27.25 7.62
CA LYS A 542 14.88 27.98 8.85
C LYS A 542 13.88 29.11 9.17
N ASN A 543 12.61 28.84 8.93
CA ASN A 543 11.51 29.81 9.05
C ASN A 543 10.22 29.15 9.56
N PRO A 544 10.24 28.52 10.76
CA PRO A 544 9.08 27.81 11.31
C PRO A 544 7.87 28.70 11.58
N GLN A 545 8.02 30.02 11.55
CA GLN A 545 6.94 30.98 11.78
C GLN A 545 6.08 31.22 10.54
N GLN A 546 6.62 31.02 9.33
CA GLN A 546 5.89 31.24 8.08
C GLN A 546 5.64 29.97 7.27
N VAL A 547 6.32 28.87 7.60
CA VAL A 547 6.32 27.63 6.82
C VAL A 547 5.66 26.51 7.60
N GLU A 548 4.69 25.85 6.96
CA GLU A 548 4.10 24.60 7.42
C GLU A 548 4.72 23.42 6.66
N LEU A 549 5.38 22.51 7.37
CA LEU A 549 6.02 21.33 6.80
C LEU A 549 5.12 20.09 6.89
N TYR A 550 4.82 19.50 5.74
CA TYR A 550 4.16 18.20 5.60
C TYR A 550 5.18 17.15 5.12
N ASN A 551 5.30 16.04 5.83
CA ASN A 551 6.13 14.90 5.41
C ASN A 551 5.26 13.67 5.17
N PHE A 552 5.31 13.14 3.95
CA PHE A 552 4.59 11.94 3.54
C PHE A 552 5.53 10.73 3.50
N MET A 553 5.17 9.65 4.19
CA MET A 553 6.00 8.44 4.26
C MET A 553 5.21 7.18 4.61
N ALA A 554 5.85 6.02 4.49
CA ALA A 554 5.37 4.80 5.13
C ALA A 554 5.74 4.75 6.62
N LYS A 555 4.99 3.99 7.42
CA LYS A 555 5.16 3.88 8.88
C LYS A 555 6.58 3.57 9.37
N ASP A 556 7.40 2.87 8.58
CA ASP A 556 8.79 2.52 8.96
C ASP A 556 9.70 3.73 9.10
N ASN A 557 9.41 4.81 8.38
CA ASN A 557 10.23 6.02 8.41
C ASN A 557 9.88 6.96 9.56
N VAL A 558 8.78 6.70 10.28
CA VAL A 558 8.27 7.58 11.35
C VAL A 558 9.34 7.89 12.39
N PRO A 559 10.07 6.93 13.00
CA PRO A 559 11.04 7.25 14.04
C PRO A 559 12.16 8.21 13.60
N PHE A 560 12.54 8.15 12.32
CA PHE A 560 13.58 9.03 11.79
C PHE A 560 13.09 10.47 11.63
N HIS A 561 11.80 10.67 11.37
CA HIS A 561 11.20 11.99 11.13
C HIS A 561 10.48 12.57 12.35
N SER A 562 10.14 11.75 13.34
CA SER A 562 9.55 12.19 14.61
C SER A 562 10.53 12.24 15.77
N VAL A 563 11.68 11.56 15.69
CA VAL A 563 12.69 11.53 16.76
C VAL A 563 14.06 11.97 16.26
N VAL A 564 14.72 11.18 15.40
CA VAL A 564 16.14 11.36 15.07
C VAL A 564 16.41 12.72 14.41
N PHE A 565 15.66 13.05 13.37
CA PHE A 565 15.85 14.29 12.63
C PHE A 565 15.42 15.52 13.43
N PRO A 566 14.24 15.57 14.08
CA PRO A 566 13.90 16.67 14.99
C PRO A 566 14.92 16.87 16.11
N CYS A 567 15.42 15.81 16.76
CA CYS A 567 16.50 15.93 17.74
C CYS A 567 17.76 16.57 17.14
N SER A 568 18.16 16.16 15.93
CA SER A 568 19.32 16.71 15.24
C SER A 568 19.15 18.22 14.94
N LEU A 569 17.96 18.63 14.50
CA LEU A 569 17.65 20.02 14.18
C LEU A 569 17.49 20.90 15.43
N LEU A 570 16.81 20.39 16.47
CA LEU A 570 16.66 21.06 17.77
C LEU A 570 18.03 21.25 18.43
N GLY A 571 18.86 20.19 18.47
CA GLY A 571 20.20 20.25 19.03
C GLY A 571 21.16 21.15 18.25
N ALA A 572 20.91 21.38 16.96
CA ALA A 572 21.68 22.34 16.16
C ALA A 572 21.35 23.80 16.49
N GLN A 573 20.19 24.08 17.10
CA GLN A 573 19.75 25.40 17.55
C GLN A 573 19.85 26.51 16.48
N ASP A 574 19.39 26.21 15.26
CA ASP A 574 19.56 27.10 14.09
C ASP A 574 18.21 27.53 13.48
N ASN A 575 17.17 27.66 14.33
CA ASN A 575 15.81 28.06 13.95
C ASN A 575 15.20 27.22 12.80
N TYR A 576 15.49 25.91 12.77
CA TYR A 576 14.98 25.02 11.72
C TYR A 576 13.45 24.89 11.74
N THR A 577 12.87 24.79 10.55
CA THR A 577 11.48 24.37 10.31
C THR A 577 11.38 22.86 10.60
N LEU A 578 10.62 22.52 11.64
CA LEU A 578 10.32 21.13 12.01
C LEU A 578 8.99 20.70 11.40
N VAL A 579 8.75 19.39 11.30
CA VAL A 579 7.52 18.85 10.71
C VAL A 579 6.30 19.32 11.50
N ASN A 580 5.31 19.87 10.80
CA ASN A 580 4.02 20.25 11.39
C ASN A 580 3.03 19.08 11.27
N HIS A 581 3.04 18.39 10.12
CA HIS A 581 2.13 17.31 9.80
C HIS A 581 2.90 16.08 9.30
N LEU A 582 2.94 15.02 10.10
CA LEU A 582 3.56 13.74 9.71
C LEU A 582 2.47 12.79 9.19
N VAL A 583 2.45 12.56 7.88
CA VAL A 583 1.46 11.72 7.20
C VAL A 583 2.07 10.36 6.90
N ALA A 584 1.81 9.39 7.78
CA ALA A 584 2.31 8.03 7.64
C ALA A 584 1.20 7.06 7.18
N THR A 585 1.45 6.31 6.11
CA THR A 585 0.54 5.24 5.67
C THR A 585 0.93 3.88 6.24
N GLU A 586 -0.06 2.99 6.34
CA GLU A 586 0.14 1.56 6.48
C GLU A 586 0.67 0.95 5.16
N TYR A 587 0.86 -0.37 5.10
CA TYR A 587 1.39 -0.99 3.89
C TYR A 587 0.29 -1.30 2.86
N LEU A 588 0.66 -1.15 1.58
CA LEU A 588 -0.06 -1.79 0.49
C LEU A 588 0.56 -3.17 0.25
N ASN A 589 -0.23 -4.21 0.44
CA ASN A 589 0.08 -5.59 0.07
C ASN A 589 -0.32 -5.83 -1.40
N TYR A 590 0.19 -6.91 -1.99
CA TYR A 590 -0.12 -7.32 -3.34
C TYR A 590 -0.81 -8.68 -3.29
N GLU A 591 -2.10 -8.72 -3.63
CA GLU A 591 -2.94 -9.91 -3.47
C GLU A 591 -2.86 -10.44 -2.02
N ASP A 592 -2.64 -11.75 -1.83
CA ASP A 592 -2.50 -12.38 -0.51
C ASP A 592 -1.10 -12.25 0.10
N THR A 593 -0.20 -11.46 -0.51
CA THR A 593 1.23 -11.46 -0.17
C THR A 593 1.87 -10.07 -0.20
N LYS A 594 3.16 -10.00 0.13
CA LYS A 594 3.95 -8.77 0.05
C LYS A 594 4.68 -8.68 -1.29
N PHE A 595 4.88 -7.46 -1.77
CA PHE A 595 5.76 -7.17 -2.90
C PHE A 595 7.14 -7.82 -2.69
N SER A 596 7.67 -8.49 -3.70
CA SER A 596 8.96 -9.19 -3.61
C SER A 596 9.67 -9.21 -4.95
N LYS A 597 10.73 -8.40 -5.05
CA LYS A 597 11.57 -8.35 -6.27
C LYS A 597 12.29 -9.68 -6.51
N SER A 598 12.82 -10.31 -5.47
CA SER A 598 13.55 -11.58 -5.58
C SER A 598 12.68 -12.75 -6.05
N ARG A 599 11.37 -12.72 -5.75
CA ARG A 599 10.40 -13.73 -6.20
C ARG A 599 9.60 -13.31 -7.44
N GLY A 600 9.83 -12.10 -7.97
CA GLY A 600 9.05 -11.56 -9.10
C GLY A 600 7.57 -11.35 -8.77
N VAL A 601 7.23 -11.03 -7.52
CA VAL A 601 5.85 -10.86 -7.05
C VAL A 601 5.52 -9.38 -6.90
N GLY A 602 4.47 -8.95 -7.59
CA GLY A 602 3.94 -7.59 -7.55
C GLY A 602 4.25 -6.76 -8.78
N VAL A 603 3.50 -5.66 -8.95
CA VAL A 603 3.73 -4.68 -10.02
C VAL A 603 4.76 -3.65 -9.55
N PHE A 604 5.83 -3.49 -10.33
CA PHE A 604 6.85 -2.46 -10.13
C PHE A 604 6.57 -1.26 -11.03
N GLY A 605 7.05 -0.07 -10.63
CA GLY A 605 6.73 1.18 -11.31
C GLY A 605 7.19 1.22 -12.76
N ASP A 606 8.28 0.52 -13.09
CA ASP A 606 8.78 0.38 -14.46
C ASP A 606 7.94 -0.58 -15.32
N MET A 607 7.23 -1.53 -14.70
CA MET A 607 6.34 -2.49 -15.37
C MET A 607 4.95 -1.91 -15.63
N ALA A 608 4.49 -0.98 -14.78
CA ALA A 608 3.13 -0.43 -14.85
C ALA A 608 2.81 0.18 -16.23
N LYS A 609 3.79 0.86 -16.84
CA LYS A 609 3.65 1.48 -18.17
C LYS A 609 3.45 0.48 -19.30
N ASP A 610 3.96 -0.74 -19.16
CA ASP A 610 3.94 -1.77 -20.20
C ASP A 610 2.63 -2.59 -20.18
N THR A 611 1.76 -2.36 -19.19
CA THR A 611 0.46 -3.05 -19.06
C THR A 611 -0.61 -2.57 -20.04
N GLY A 612 -0.40 -1.42 -20.69
CA GLY A 612 -1.42 -0.74 -21.50
C GLY A 612 -2.49 0.00 -20.70
N ILE A 613 -2.46 -0.07 -19.35
CA ILE A 613 -3.36 0.68 -18.47
C ILE A 613 -2.80 2.10 -18.28
N PRO A 614 -3.58 3.17 -18.57
CA PRO A 614 -3.14 4.56 -18.38
C PRO A 614 -2.75 4.86 -16.93
N SER A 615 -1.79 5.77 -16.74
CA SER A 615 -1.30 6.17 -15.40
C SER A 615 -2.42 6.61 -14.47
N ASP A 616 -3.44 7.31 -14.99
CA ASP A 616 -4.53 7.84 -14.17
C ASP A 616 -5.42 6.75 -13.58
N VAL A 617 -5.56 5.61 -14.27
CA VAL A 617 -6.29 4.45 -13.73
C VAL A 617 -5.53 3.86 -12.55
N TRP A 618 -4.19 3.77 -12.65
CA TRP A 618 -3.35 3.38 -11.52
C TRP A 618 -3.45 4.37 -10.37
N ARG A 619 -3.37 5.67 -10.64
CA ARG A 619 -3.50 6.72 -9.63
C ARG A 619 -4.85 6.62 -8.91
N PHE A 620 -5.94 6.53 -9.68
CA PHE A 620 -7.30 6.38 -9.15
C PHE A 620 -7.40 5.17 -8.22
N TYR A 621 -7.05 3.98 -8.71
CA TYR A 621 -7.21 2.76 -7.92
C TYR A 621 -6.33 2.78 -6.66
N LEU A 622 -5.06 3.17 -6.77
CA LEU A 622 -4.15 3.23 -5.62
C LEU A 622 -4.62 4.23 -4.56
N LEU A 623 -5.19 5.37 -4.97
CA LEU A 623 -5.78 6.34 -4.05
C LEU A 623 -7.09 5.85 -3.44
N TYR A 624 -7.90 5.12 -4.21
CA TYR A 624 -9.14 4.50 -3.73
C TYR A 624 -8.87 3.45 -2.63
N VAL A 625 -7.79 2.67 -2.78
CA VAL A 625 -7.33 1.69 -1.76
C VAL A 625 -6.15 2.19 -0.93
N ARG A 626 -6.02 3.51 -0.73
CA ARG A 626 -4.90 4.08 0.03
C ARG A 626 -4.88 3.52 1.46
N PRO A 627 -3.76 2.94 1.94
CA PRO A 627 -3.69 2.31 3.26
C PRO A 627 -3.55 3.34 4.39
N GLU A 628 -4.65 3.97 4.79
CA GLU A 628 -4.64 5.04 5.81
C GLU A 628 -4.70 4.50 7.25
N GLY A 629 -5.75 3.75 7.59
CA GLY A 629 -5.98 3.23 8.95
C GLY A 629 -5.49 1.81 9.17
N GLN A 630 -5.38 1.03 8.11
CA GLN A 630 -4.92 -0.37 8.13
C GLN A 630 -4.22 -0.71 6.81
N ASP A 631 -3.48 -1.82 6.81
CA ASP A 631 -2.91 -2.37 5.59
C ASP A 631 -4.03 -2.59 4.56
N SER A 632 -3.75 -2.23 3.31
CA SER A 632 -4.66 -2.45 2.17
C SER A 632 -4.05 -3.43 1.20
N CYS A 633 -4.85 -3.95 0.28
CA CYS A 633 -4.40 -4.92 -0.70
C CYS A 633 -4.69 -4.41 -2.12
N PHE A 634 -3.67 -4.47 -2.98
CA PHE A 634 -3.84 -4.32 -4.41
C PHE A 634 -4.38 -5.62 -4.99
N LEU A 635 -5.58 -5.57 -5.57
CA LEU A 635 -6.25 -6.69 -6.21
C LEU A 635 -6.36 -6.41 -7.72
N LEU A 636 -5.98 -7.38 -8.56
CA LEU A 636 -6.18 -7.30 -10.02
C LEU A 636 -7.63 -7.62 -10.45
N GLY A 637 -8.44 -8.14 -9.53
CA GLY A 637 -9.74 -8.78 -9.78
C GLY A 637 -10.94 -7.86 -9.89
#